data_AF-T0P9M5-F1
#
_entry.id   AF-T0P9M5-F1
#
_cell.length_a   1.000
_cell.length_b   1.000
_cell.length_c   1.000
_cell.angle_alpha   90.00
_cell.angle_beta   90.00
_cell.angle_gamma   90.00
#
_symmetry.space_group_name_H-M   'P 1'
#
loop_
_entity.id
_entity.type
_entity.pdbx_description
1 polymer ?
#
loop_
_entity_poly.entity_id
_entity_poly.type
_entity_poly.pdbx_seq_one_letter_code
_entity_poly.pdbx_strand_id
1 'polypeptide(L)'
;MLSPDTKVKIQNFGRFLSNMVMPNIGAFIAWGFITALFIPTGWLPSETLAKLVGPMITYLLPLLIGYTGGKLMGGERGGVVGAITTMGVIVGTDIPMFMGAMMVGPLGGWAIKRFDKAMEGRVKSGFEMLVNNFSAGLIGMLLAILAFFVIGPFVKVLSGVLAGGVGFLVENHMLPLTSIFVEPAKILFLNNAINHGIFSPLGIQQATDQGRSIFFLIEANPGPGMGVLLAYMVFGRGAAKQSAAGASIIHFFGGIHEIYFPYVLMNPRLILAVIAGGMTGVFTLTLFNAGLVSPASPGSIFAVLLMTPKASLIGVALSIISSTLVSFLVAAVFVRAQQPEADEADALGEATRKMKAMKGGKPETAAAKKPGGELMAVRNIVVACDAGMGSSAMGAGMLRKRVQAAGLDISVTNRAIDQLDDQVDWVITHKDLTERARRHAPNAHHISLTNFLDNGLYQELVQNLTLAANDDVANPQLLVAANDDNYELQAAEVFTLSRHDVHLGLKADNKEAAILTAGRLLAERGYVAPDYVNAMLEREQLVSTYLGESIAVPHGTIAAKEFVKRTGIVICQYPAGVAFGEAADEVARLVIGIAARNDEHMQVITRLTNALDEPGLIDRLASTTDPQEFLDLLGAEQAA
;
A
#
# COMPACT_ATOMS: atom_id res chain seq x y z
N MET A 1 28.34 -2.21 20.75
CA MET A 1 27.02 -1.76 20.26
C MET A 1 27.23 -1.09 18.91
N LEU A 2 26.41 -1.39 17.90
CA LEU A 2 26.49 -0.74 16.58
C LEU A 2 26.10 0.74 16.70
N SER A 3 26.72 1.61 15.91
CA SER A 3 26.31 3.03 15.87
C SER A 3 24.87 3.17 15.37
N PRO A 4 24.12 4.21 15.78
CA PRO A 4 22.77 4.48 15.29
C PRO A 4 22.69 4.49 13.75
N ASP A 5 23.66 5.09 13.09
CA ASP A 5 23.73 5.16 11.61
C ASP A 5 23.96 3.79 10.97
N THR A 6 24.80 2.96 11.58
CA THR A 6 25.02 1.58 11.12
C THR A 6 23.74 0.76 11.27
N LYS A 7 22.98 0.94 12.36
CA LYS A 7 21.70 0.27 12.58
C LYS A 7 20.67 0.67 11.52
N VAL A 8 20.56 1.96 11.21
CA VAL A 8 19.64 2.46 10.17
C VAL A 8 20.01 1.92 8.80
N LYS A 9 21.31 1.88 8.45
CA LYS A 9 21.77 1.31 7.17
C LYS A 9 21.45 -0.18 7.04
N ILE A 10 21.69 -0.96 8.10
CA ILE A 10 21.37 -2.40 8.12
C ILE A 10 19.86 -2.61 8.00
N GLN A 11 19.04 -1.82 8.70
CA GLN A 11 17.58 -1.90 8.62
C GLN A 11 17.06 -1.53 7.22
N ASN A 12 17.61 -0.47 6.61
CA ASN A 12 17.23 -0.06 5.26
C ASN A 12 17.63 -1.11 4.22
N PHE A 13 18.82 -1.71 4.36
CA PHE A 13 19.26 -2.81 3.50
C PHE A 13 18.37 -4.04 3.66
N GLY A 14 18.07 -4.44 4.90
CA GLY A 14 17.15 -5.54 5.18
C GLY A 14 15.76 -5.30 4.59
N ARG A 15 15.20 -4.09 4.78
CA ARG A 15 13.91 -3.69 4.20
C ARG A 15 13.92 -3.76 2.67
N PHE A 16 15.00 -3.30 2.04
CA PHE A 16 15.16 -3.39 0.59
C PHE A 16 15.10 -4.84 0.11
N LEU A 17 15.88 -5.74 0.73
CA LEU A 17 15.86 -7.18 0.39
C LEU A 17 14.48 -7.81 0.63
N SER A 18 13.82 -7.51 1.75
CA SER A 18 12.49 -8.02 2.04
C SER A 18 11.46 -7.52 1.01
N ASN A 19 11.54 -6.27 0.58
CA ASN A 19 10.64 -5.71 -0.45
C ASN A 19 10.81 -6.36 -1.82
N MET A 20 11.92 -7.08 -2.06
CA MET A 20 12.10 -7.88 -3.28
C MET A 20 11.38 -9.23 -3.22
N VAL A 21 11.20 -9.78 -2.03
CA VAL A 21 10.62 -11.13 -1.83
C VAL A 21 9.15 -11.06 -1.44
N MET A 22 8.76 -10.13 -0.56
CA MET A 22 7.40 -10.06 0.02
C MET A 22 6.28 -9.96 -1.03
N PRO A 23 6.36 -9.11 -2.07
CA PRO A 23 5.32 -9.04 -3.10
C PRO A 23 5.13 -10.36 -3.87
N ASN A 24 6.14 -11.24 -3.82
CA ASN A 24 6.18 -12.51 -4.55
C ASN A 24 5.84 -13.72 -3.66
N ILE A 25 5.53 -13.53 -2.37
CA ILE A 25 5.28 -14.63 -1.41
C ILE A 25 4.20 -15.60 -1.90
N GLY A 26 3.17 -15.12 -2.60
CA GLY A 26 2.14 -15.98 -3.19
C GLY A 26 2.70 -17.05 -4.13
N ALA A 27 3.74 -16.71 -4.91
CA ALA A 27 4.41 -17.66 -5.80
C ALA A 27 5.24 -18.70 -5.01
N PHE A 28 5.90 -18.29 -3.92
CA PHE A 28 6.60 -19.22 -3.01
C PHE A 28 5.64 -20.19 -2.34
N ILE A 29 4.48 -19.69 -1.88
CA ILE A 29 3.43 -20.52 -1.28
C ILE A 29 2.88 -21.52 -2.30
N ALA A 30 2.58 -21.08 -3.53
CA ALA A 30 2.10 -21.98 -4.59
C ALA A 30 3.12 -23.08 -4.92
N TRP A 31 4.40 -22.71 -5.05
CA TRP A 31 5.48 -23.67 -5.23
C TRP A 31 5.60 -24.64 -4.04
N GLY A 32 5.51 -24.13 -2.81
CA GLY A 32 5.54 -24.91 -1.59
C GLY A 32 4.40 -25.94 -1.52
N PHE A 33 3.19 -25.55 -1.91
CA PHE A 33 2.05 -26.45 -2.00
C PHE A 33 2.25 -27.56 -3.03
N ILE A 34 2.68 -27.22 -4.23
CA ILE A 34 2.96 -28.20 -5.28
C ILE A 34 4.02 -29.18 -4.80
N THR A 35 5.07 -28.68 -4.14
CA THR A 35 6.15 -29.48 -3.58
C THR A 35 5.64 -30.39 -2.45
N ALA A 36 4.89 -29.86 -1.49
CA ALA A 36 4.35 -30.63 -0.38
C ALA A 36 3.37 -31.72 -0.83
N LEU A 37 2.56 -31.44 -1.86
CA LEU A 37 1.53 -32.38 -2.33
C LEU A 37 2.12 -33.41 -3.29
N PHE A 38 2.80 -33.01 -4.36
CA PHE A 38 2.92 -33.86 -5.56
C PHE A 38 4.27 -34.54 -5.74
N ILE A 39 5.33 -34.15 -5.04
CA ILE A 39 6.62 -34.86 -5.14
C ILE A 39 6.49 -36.31 -4.64
N PRO A 40 7.45 -37.21 -4.93
CA PRO A 40 7.37 -38.62 -4.52
C PRO A 40 7.16 -38.81 -3.00
N THR A 41 7.74 -37.93 -2.18
CA THR A 41 7.60 -37.92 -0.72
C THR A 41 6.43 -37.08 -0.21
N GLY A 42 5.62 -36.53 -1.12
CA GLY A 42 4.53 -35.61 -0.83
C GLY A 42 3.27 -36.29 -0.25
N TRP A 43 2.28 -35.46 0.03
CA TRP A 43 1.01 -35.92 0.58
C TRP A 43 0.16 -36.70 -0.44
N LEU A 44 0.16 -36.25 -1.69
CA LEU A 44 -0.57 -36.80 -2.83
C LEU A 44 0.35 -36.92 -4.06
N PRO A 45 1.32 -37.87 -4.07
CA PRO A 45 2.35 -37.93 -5.10
C PRO A 45 1.77 -38.02 -6.53
N SER A 46 2.32 -37.23 -7.45
CA SER A 46 1.97 -37.21 -8.86
C SER A 46 3.18 -36.82 -9.70
N GLU A 47 3.73 -37.76 -10.47
CA GLU A 47 4.89 -37.51 -11.33
C GLU A 47 4.65 -36.38 -12.35
N THR A 48 3.43 -36.27 -12.86
CA THR A 48 3.06 -35.23 -13.83
C THR A 48 3.03 -33.85 -13.20
N LEU A 49 2.40 -33.71 -12.03
CA LEU A 49 2.28 -32.41 -11.35
C LEU A 49 3.59 -32.01 -10.66
N ALA A 50 4.39 -32.97 -10.18
CA ALA A 50 5.71 -32.71 -9.60
C ALA A 50 6.67 -32.02 -10.59
N LYS A 51 6.48 -32.21 -11.91
CA LYS A 51 7.29 -31.53 -12.94
C LYS A 51 7.17 -30.01 -12.90
N LEU A 52 6.15 -29.45 -12.25
CA LEU A 52 6.02 -27.99 -12.05
C LEU A 52 7.05 -27.43 -11.06
N VAL A 53 7.54 -28.24 -10.12
CA VAL A 53 8.46 -27.80 -9.04
C VAL A 53 9.74 -27.21 -9.63
N GLY A 54 10.37 -27.91 -10.58
CA GLY A 54 11.65 -27.52 -11.19
C GLY A 54 11.60 -26.18 -11.93
N PRO A 55 10.68 -25.97 -12.90
CA PRO A 55 10.57 -24.70 -13.59
C PRO A 55 10.21 -23.53 -12.66
N MET A 56 9.40 -23.77 -11.62
CA MET A 56 9.03 -22.72 -10.67
C MET A 56 10.22 -22.25 -9.84
N ILE A 57 11.00 -23.18 -9.28
CA ILE A 57 12.16 -22.85 -8.44
C ILE A 57 13.33 -22.28 -9.26
N THR A 58 13.56 -22.78 -10.48
CA THR A 58 14.69 -22.36 -11.31
C THR A 58 14.41 -21.07 -12.06
N TYR A 59 13.19 -20.86 -12.56
CA TYR A 59 12.85 -19.71 -13.41
C TYR A 59 11.91 -18.74 -12.73
N LEU A 60 10.70 -19.19 -12.37
CA LEU A 60 9.63 -18.29 -11.93
C LEU A 60 10.04 -17.45 -10.73
N LEU A 61 10.48 -18.09 -9.64
CA LEU A 61 10.75 -17.38 -8.38
C LEU A 61 11.96 -16.44 -8.49
N PRO A 62 13.11 -16.83 -9.06
CA PRO A 62 14.22 -15.90 -9.26
C PRO A 62 13.86 -14.74 -10.19
N LEU A 63 13.14 -14.99 -11.30
CA LEU A 63 12.72 -13.92 -12.23
C LEU A 63 11.80 -12.90 -11.55
N LEU A 64 10.85 -13.35 -10.72
CA LEU A 64 9.98 -12.47 -9.95
C LEU A 64 10.79 -11.58 -8.98
N ILE A 65 11.75 -12.15 -8.26
CA ILE A 65 12.65 -11.38 -7.38
C ILE A 65 13.47 -10.37 -8.20
N GLY A 66 14.03 -10.80 -9.32
CA GLY A 66 14.80 -9.96 -10.22
C GLY A 66 13.99 -8.79 -10.76
N TYR A 67 12.75 -9.06 -11.17
CA TYR A 67 11.78 -8.06 -11.59
C TYR A 67 11.47 -7.08 -10.48
N THR A 68 11.10 -7.54 -9.29
CA THR A 68 10.76 -6.66 -8.18
C THR A 68 11.96 -5.81 -7.75
N GLY A 69 13.16 -6.38 -7.68
CA GLY A 69 14.40 -5.65 -7.40
C GLY A 69 14.72 -4.58 -8.44
N GLY A 70 14.58 -4.91 -9.72
CA GLY A 70 14.72 -3.95 -10.81
C GLY A 70 13.68 -2.84 -10.72
N LYS A 71 12.42 -3.19 -10.39
CA LYS A 71 11.31 -2.25 -10.24
C LYS A 71 11.52 -1.26 -9.10
N LEU A 72 12.02 -1.73 -7.96
CA LEU A 72 12.37 -0.87 -6.81
C LEU A 72 13.43 0.18 -7.18
N MET A 73 14.35 -0.14 -8.09
CA MET A 73 15.40 0.78 -8.52
C MET A 73 14.99 1.71 -9.65
N GLY A 74 14.29 1.19 -10.68
CA GLY A 74 14.07 1.86 -11.96
C GLY A 74 12.62 1.84 -12.48
N GLY A 75 11.62 1.59 -11.62
CA GLY A 75 10.22 1.49 -12.02
C GLY A 75 9.95 0.29 -12.95
N GLU A 76 8.84 0.28 -13.69
CA GLU A 76 8.48 -0.89 -14.53
C GLU A 76 9.55 -1.29 -15.54
N ARG A 77 10.20 -0.31 -16.18
CA ARG A 77 11.31 -0.57 -17.11
C ARG A 77 12.48 -1.21 -16.38
N GLY A 78 12.78 -0.74 -15.17
CA GLY A 78 13.73 -1.39 -14.28
C GLY A 78 13.37 -2.84 -13.97
N GLY A 79 12.08 -3.13 -13.77
CA GLY A 79 11.62 -4.50 -13.56
C GLY A 79 11.89 -5.42 -14.74
N VAL A 80 11.54 -4.98 -15.95
CA VAL A 80 11.80 -5.75 -17.18
C VAL A 80 13.30 -5.99 -17.37
N VAL A 81 14.13 -4.95 -17.24
CA VAL A 81 15.60 -5.08 -17.38
C VAL A 81 16.18 -5.96 -16.28
N GLY A 82 15.67 -5.86 -15.05
CA GLY A 82 16.05 -6.71 -13.92
C GLY A 82 15.74 -8.18 -14.17
N ALA A 83 14.57 -8.49 -14.74
CA ALA A 83 14.20 -9.86 -15.13
C ALA A 83 15.10 -10.41 -16.24
N ILE A 84 15.36 -9.63 -17.30
CA ILE A 84 16.27 -10.03 -18.38
C ILE A 84 17.67 -10.33 -17.83
N THR A 85 18.19 -9.42 -17.00
CA THR A 85 19.50 -9.59 -16.36
C THR A 85 19.54 -10.85 -15.48
N THR A 86 18.44 -11.12 -14.77
CA THR A 86 18.30 -12.30 -13.92
C THR A 86 18.32 -13.60 -14.72
N MET A 87 17.79 -13.60 -15.94
CA MET A 87 17.90 -14.77 -16.82
C MET A 87 19.37 -15.11 -17.14
N GLY A 88 20.23 -14.09 -17.26
CA GLY A 88 21.67 -14.28 -17.42
C GLY A 88 22.31 -15.09 -16.29
N VAL A 89 21.98 -14.78 -15.03
CA VAL A 89 22.51 -15.58 -13.90
C VAL A 89 21.89 -16.97 -13.82
N ILE A 90 20.59 -17.12 -14.11
CA ILE A 90 19.91 -18.42 -14.07
C ILE A 90 20.57 -19.39 -15.05
N VAL A 91 20.80 -18.97 -16.30
CA VAL A 91 21.43 -19.82 -17.33
C VAL A 91 22.91 -20.07 -17.02
N GLY A 92 23.55 -19.20 -16.24
CA GLY A 92 24.96 -19.32 -15.88
C GLY A 92 25.29 -20.42 -14.88
N THR A 93 24.31 -21.04 -14.22
CA THR A 93 24.54 -22.06 -13.20
C THR A 93 23.41 -23.07 -13.08
N ASP A 94 23.71 -24.24 -12.50
CA ASP A 94 22.73 -25.30 -12.26
C ASP A 94 21.97 -25.17 -10.92
N ILE A 95 22.26 -24.14 -10.13
CA ILE A 95 21.61 -23.89 -8.84
C ILE A 95 20.53 -22.79 -8.98
N PRO A 96 19.40 -22.88 -8.25
CA PRO A 96 18.40 -21.82 -8.25
C PRO A 96 18.97 -20.46 -7.81
N MET A 97 18.86 -19.44 -8.67
CA MET A 97 19.57 -18.16 -8.52
C MET A 97 18.82 -17.09 -7.72
N PHE A 98 18.38 -17.41 -6.50
CA PHE A 98 17.73 -16.44 -5.61
C PHE A 98 18.67 -15.28 -5.24
N MET A 99 19.86 -15.58 -4.71
CA MET A 99 20.85 -14.56 -4.37
C MET A 99 21.36 -13.82 -5.61
N GLY A 100 21.54 -14.54 -6.72
CA GLY A 100 21.89 -13.93 -8.01
C GLY A 100 20.85 -12.91 -8.45
N ALA A 101 19.57 -13.27 -8.44
CA ALA A 101 18.46 -12.37 -8.74
C ALA A 101 18.43 -11.14 -7.81
N MET A 102 18.68 -11.35 -6.51
CA MET A 102 18.72 -10.26 -5.53
C MET A 102 19.83 -9.24 -5.80
N MET A 103 20.95 -9.69 -6.39
CA MET A 103 22.06 -8.82 -6.78
C MET A 103 21.80 -8.13 -8.13
N VAL A 104 21.40 -8.90 -9.14
CA VAL A 104 21.40 -8.42 -10.53
C VAL A 104 20.10 -7.72 -10.94
N GLY A 105 18.97 -8.03 -10.30
CA GLY A 105 17.71 -7.32 -10.53
C GLY A 105 17.84 -5.82 -10.27
N PRO A 106 18.25 -5.39 -9.06
CA PRO A 106 18.51 -3.99 -8.74
C PRO A 106 19.58 -3.34 -9.63
N LEU A 107 20.62 -4.09 -10.01
CA LEU A 107 21.66 -3.61 -10.93
C LEU A 107 21.07 -3.26 -12.30
N GLY A 108 20.19 -4.12 -12.84
CA GLY A 108 19.45 -3.87 -14.08
C GLY A 108 18.57 -2.63 -13.98
N GLY A 109 17.81 -2.50 -12.89
CA GLY A 109 16.98 -1.33 -12.63
C GLY A 109 17.77 -0.04 -12.48
N TRP A 110 18.93 -0.10 -11.82
CA TRP A 110 19.83 1.04 -11.69
C TRP A 110 20.43 1.47 -13.03
N ALA A 111 20.87 0.52 -13.86
CA ALA A 111 21.47 0.80 -15.15
C ALA A 111 20.49 1.50 -16.10
N ILE A 112 19.25 0.99 -16.19
CA ILE A 112 18.23 1.61 -17.05
C ILE A 112 17.81 2.99 -16.52
N LYS A 113 17.66 3.14 -15.20
CA LYS A 113 17.37 4.45 -14.58
C LYS A 113 18.46 5.46 -14.88
N ARG A 114 19.74 5.04 -14.88
CA ARG A 114 20.86 5.91 -15.20
C ARG A 114 20.86 6.33 -16.66
N PHE A 115 20.53 5.41 -17.57
CA PHE A 115 20.38 5.67 -19.00
C PHE A 115 19.21 6.64 -19.25
N ASP A 116 18.06 6.40 -18.63
CA ASP A 116 16.86 7.23 -18.77
C ASP A 116 17.13 8.66 -18.36
N LYS A 117 17.79 8.86 -17.22
CA LYS A 117 18.23 10.19 -16.77
C LYS A 117 19.23 10.84 -17.73
N ALA A 118 20.06 10.07 -18.43
CA ALA A 118 21.01 10.60 -19.40
C ALA A 118 20.34 10.98 -20.74
N MET A 119 19.25 10.30 -21.10
CA MET A 119 18.48 10.54 -22.34
C MET A 119 17.35 11.56 -22.16
N GLU A 120 17.07 11.96 -20.92
CA GLU A 120 16.11 12.99 -20.58
C GLU A 120 16.34 14.28 -21.39
N GLY A 121 15.32 14.71 -22.14
CA GLY A 121 15.36 15.91 -22.98
C GLY A 121 16.14 15.76 -24.29
N ARG A 122 16.82 14.62 -24.54
CA ARG A 122 17.58 14.35 -25.77
C ARG A 122 16.79 13.58 -26.82
N VAL A 123 15.72 12.90 -26.42
CA VAL A 123 14.88 12.12 -27.33
C VAL A 123 13.85 13.04 -27.98
N LYS A 124 13.72 12.94 -29.31
CA LYS A 124 12.69 13.66 -30.06
C LYS A 124 11.32 13.04 -29.79
N SER A 125 10.30 13.89 -29.71
CA SER A 125 8.91 13.46 -29.61
C SER A 125 8.58 12.45 -30.73
N GLY A 126 7.84 11.39 -30.40
CA GLY A 126 7.50 10.28 -31.29
C GLY A 126 8.52 9.13 -31.33
N PHE A 127 9.77 9.34 -30.92
CA PHE A 127 10.80 8.29 -30.85
C PHE A 127 10.98 7.69 -29.44
N GLU A 128 10.25 8.19 -28.45
CA GLU A 128 10.38 7.82 -27.04
C GLU A 128 10.15 6.32 -26.83
N MET A 129 9.11 5.74 -27.43
CA MET A 129 8.83 4.31 -27.29
C MET A 129 9.94 3.44 -27.90
N LEU A 130 10.48 3.86 -29.05
CA LEU A 130 11.59 3.18 -29.71
C LEU A 130 12.82 3.19 -28.80
N VAL A 131 13.23 4.38 -28.33
CA VAL A 131 14.39 4.52 -27.44
C VAL A 131 14.16 3.77 -26.13
N ASN A 132 12.98 3.86 -25.53
CA ASN A 132 12.67 3.24 -24.25
C ASN A 132 12.73 1.71 -24.31
N ASN A 133 12.17 1.10 -25.35
CA ASN A 133 12.14 -0.34 -25.52
C ASN A 133 13.49 -0.90 -26.00
N PHE A 134 14.13 -0.26 -26.99
CA PHE A 134 15.43 -0.72 -27.48
C PHE A 134 16.53 -0.55 -26.43
N SER A 135 16.53 0.54 -25.66
CA SER A 135 17.49 0.69 -24.56
C SER A 135 17.31 -0.35 -23.47
N ALA A 136 16.06 -0.63 -23.06
CA ALA A 136 15.78 -1.69 -22.11
C ALA A 136 16.25 -3.06 -22.63
N GLY A 137 15.97 -3.37 -23.90
CA GLY A 137 16.42 -4.61 -24.54
C GLY A 137 17.95 -4.72 -24.64
N LEU A 138 18.64 -3.69 -25.13
CA LEU A 138 20.10 -3.70 -25.30
C LEU A 138 20.84 -3.71 -23.96
N ILE A 139 20.44 -2.86 -23.01
CA ILE A 139 21.03 -2.82 -21.68
C ILE A 139 20.76 -4.14 -20.96
N GLY A 140 19.52 -4.65 -21.03
CA GLY A 140 19.16 -5.95 -20.48
C GLY A 140 20.01 -7.09 -21.07
N MET A 141 20.18 -7.13 -22.39
CA MET A 141 21.01 -8.13 -23.06
C MET A 141 22.47 -8.06 -22.61
N LEU A 142 23.07 -6.87 -22.60
CA LEU A 142 24.47 -6.70 -22.18
C LEU A 142 24.68 -7.10 -20.71
N LEU A 143 23.75 -6.69 -19.84
CA LEU A 143 23.79 -7.07 -18.43
C LEU A 143 23.53 -8.56 -18.22
N ALA A 144 22.65 -9.19 -19.00
CA ALA A 144 22.44 -10.64 -18.93
C ALA A 144 23.70 -11.41 -19.33
N ILE A 145 24.39 -10.99 -20.40
CA ILE A 145 25.68 -11.58 -20.81
C ILE A 145 26.73 -11.40 -19.71
N LEU A 146 26.84 -10.18 -19.15
CA LEU A 146 27.77 -9.91 -18.06
C LEU A 146 27.45 -10.77 -16.83
N ALA A 147 26.18 -10.87 -16.48
CA ALA A 147 25.72 -11.62 -15.32
C ALA A 147 25.97 -13.13 -15.48
N PHE A 148 25.80 -13.66 -16.69
CA PHE A 148 26.15 -15.04 -17.05
C PHE A 148 27.64 -15.34 -16.80
N PHE A 149 28.55 -14.51 -17.32
CA PHE A 149 30.00 -14.79 -17.23
C PHE A 149 30.61 -14.44 -15.87
N VAL A 150 30.12 -13.41 -15.19
CA VAL A 150 30.77 -12.86 -13.99
C VAL A 150 30.01 -13.24 -12.73
N ILE A 151 28.71 -12.96 -12.68
CA ILE A 151 27.93 -13.07 -11.44
C ILE A 151 27.51 -14.50 -11.17
N GLY A 152 27.20 -15.28 -12.21
CA GLY A 152 26.88 -16.71 -12.09
C GLY A 152 27.94 -17.51 -11.31
N PRO A 153 29.20 -17.55 -11.79
CA PRO A 153 30.28 -18.24 -11.10
C PRO A 153 30.58 -17.68 -9.70
N PHE A 154 30.51 -16.36 -9.53
CA PHE A 154 30.71 -15.72 -8.23
C PHE A 154 29.68 -16.19 -7.20
N VAL A 155 28.39 -16.18 -7.56
CA VAL A 155 27.30 -16.64 -6.68
C VAL A 155 27.44 -18.13 -6.40
N LYS A 156 27.86 -18.94 -7.37
CA LYS A 156 28.11 -20.38 -7.15
C LYS A 156 29.20 -20.61 -6.10
N VAL A 157 30.32 -19.88 -6.18
CA VAL A 157 31.40 -19.95 -5.18
C VAL A 157 30.91 -19.47 -3.81
N LEU A 158 30.21 -18.33 -3.76
CA LEU A 158 29.66 -17.79 -2.52
C LEU A 158 28.67 -18.75 -1.85
N SER A 159 27.73 -19.31 -2.62
CA SER A 159 26.79 -20.35 -2.15
C SER A 159 27.53 -21.58 -1.64
N GLY A 160 28.59 -22.01 -2.32
CA GLY A 160 29.44 -23.11 -1.87
C GLY A 160 30.12 -22.85 -0.53
N VAL A 161 30.67 -21.65 -0.34
CA VAL A 161 31.27 -21.23 0.94
C VAL A 161 30.23 -21.17 2.07
N LEU A 162 29.06 -20.59 1.79
CA LEU A 162 27.96 -20.52 2.77
C LEU A 162 27.44 -21.91 3.13
N ALA A 163 27.21 -22.77 2.13
CA ALA A 163 26.81 -24.16 2.33
C ALA A 163 27.87 -24.95 3.12
N GLY A 164 29.16 -24.72 2.85
CA GLY A 164 30.26 -25.32 3.62
C GLY A 164 30.31 -24.83 5.07
N GLY A 165 30.13 -23.53 5.31
CA GLY A 165 30.05 -22.96 6.66
C GLY A 165 28.86 -23.48 7.46
N VAL A 166 27.72 -23.68 6.79
CA VAL A 166 26.56 -24.37 7.36
C VAL A 166 26.87 -25.82 7.66
N GLY A 167 27.46 -26.54 6.70
CA GLY A 167 27.84 -27.94 6.85
C GLY A 167 28.72 -28.14 8.08
N PHE A 168 29.72 -27.26 8.26
CA PHE A 168 30.55 -27.22 9.46
C PHE A 168 29.73 -27.06 10.75
N LEU A 169 28.76 -26.15 10.78
CA LEU A 169 27.90 -25.96 11.96
C LEU A 169 27.02 -27.17 12.25
N VAL A 170 26.56 -27.88 11.22
CA VAL A 170 25.75 -29.10 11.36
C VAL A 170 26.61 -30.25 11.85
N GLU A 171 27.76 -30.50 11.21
CA GLU A 171 28.70 -31.58 11.54
C GLU A 171 29.27 -31.46 12.96
N ASN A 172 29.52 -30.23 13.42
CA ASN A 172 30.01 -29.97 14.78
C ASN A 172 28.87 -29.76 15.80
N HIS A 173 27.62 -30.01 15.42
CA HIS A 173 26.43 -29.82 16.27
C HIS A 173 26.30 -28.39 16.86
N MET A 174 26.84 -27.40 16.17
CA MET A 174 26.86 -25.99 16.56
C MET A 174 25.69 -25.18 16.00
N LEU A 175 24.89 -25.74 15.08
CA LEU A 175 23.75 -25.05 14.49
C LEU A 175 22.77 -24.45 15.53
N PRO A 176 22.49 -25.08 16.69
CA PRO A 176 21.69 -24.45 17.75
C PRO A 176 22.20 -23.08 18.20
N LEU A 177 23.52 -22.85 18.19
CA LEU A 177 24.11 -21.57 18.62
C LEU A 177 23.71 -20.39 17.72
N THR A 178 23.20 -20.65 16.51
CA THR A 178 22.67 -19.59 15.64
C THR A 178 21.54 -18.79 16.31
N SER A 179 20.77 -19.41 17.23
CA SER A 179 19.70 -18.75 17.99
C SER A 179 20.19 -17.60 18.87
N ILE A 180 21.48 -17.58 19.26
CA ILE A 180 22.10 -16.45 19.99
C ILE A 180 22.02 -15.15 19.18
N PHE A 181 22.06 -15.26 17.84
CA PHE A 181 21.99 -14.11 16.94
C PHE A 181 20.58 -13.91 16.38
N VAL A 182 19.90 -15.00 16.01
CA VAL A 182 18.60 -14.96 15.32
C VAL A 182 17.51 -14.41 16.25
N GLU A 183 17.42 -14.89 17.49
CA GLU A 183 16.33 -14.50 18.39
C GLU A 183 16.37 -13.02 18.80
N PRO A 184 17.53 -12.44 19.20
CA PRO A 184 17.62 -11.00 19.43
C PRO A 184 17.35 -10.18 18.16
N ALA A 185 17.85 -10.63 17.01
CA ALA A 185 17.65 -9.92 15.75
C ALA A 185 16.17 -9.91 15.33
N LYS A 186 15.44 -11.01 15.56
CA LYS A 186 13.99 -11.11 15.34
C LYS A 186 13.24 -10.05 16.15
N ILE A 187 13.52 -9.92 17.45
CA ILE A 187 12.92 -8.91 18.33
C ILE A 187 13.25 -7.48 17.87
N LEU A 188 14.43 -7.29 17.26
CA LEU A 188 14.85 -6.01 16.66
C LEU A 188 14.29 -5.77 15.24
N PHE A 189 13.30 -6.55 14.81
CA PHE A 189 12.65 -6.45 13.50
C PHE A 189 13.58 -6.70 12.30
N LEU A 190 14.61 -7.52 12.51
CA LEU A 190 15.47 -8.01 11.43
C LEU A 190 15.01 -9.39 10.92
N ASN A 191 13.86 -9.88 11.35
CA ASN A 191 13.31 -11.19 10.99
C ASN A 191 13.12 -11.35 9.48
N ASN A 192 12.53 -10.37 8.80
CA ASN A 192 12.33 -10.46 7.35
C ASN A 192 13.65 -10.45 6.56
N ALA A 193 14.67 -9.74 7.06
CA ALA A 193 15.98 -9.70 6.44
C ALA A 193 16.72 -11.03 6.61
N ILE A 194 16.64 -11.63 7.80
CA ILE A 194 17.25 -12.92 8.10
C ILE A 194 16.51 -14.06 7.39
N ASN A 195 15.19 -14.12 7.52
CA ASN A 195 14.38 -15.20 6.97
C ASN A 195 14.38 -15.16 5.44
N HIS A 196 13.95 -14.05 4.82
CA HIS A 196 13.83 -14.00 3.36
C HIS A 196 15.13 -13.64 2.64
N GLY A 197 16.07 -12.95 3.30
CA GLY A 197 17.35 -12.58 2.70
C GLY A 197 18.44 -13.65 2.82
N ILE A 198 18.42 -14.47 3.88
CA ILE A 198 19.49 -15.45 4.16
C ILE A 198 18.95 -16.88 4.19
N PHE A 199 18.02 -17.18 5.09
CA PHE A 199 17.58 -18.56 5.32
C PHE A 199 16.70 -19.14 4.23
N SER A 200 15.85 -18.33 3.59
CA SER A 200 14.98 -18.80 2.51
C SER A 200 15.79 -19.23 1.29
N PRO A 201 16.75 -18.44 0.76
CA PRO A 201 17.63 -18.90 -0.33
C PRO A 201 18.41 -20.17 0.01
N LEU A 202 19.05 -20.24 1.18
CA LEU A 202 19.81 -21.42 1.62
C LEU A 202 18.89 -22.64 1.82
N GLY A 203 17.71 -22.42 2.37
CA GLY A 203 16.75 -23.47 2.62
C GLY A 203 16.15 -24.03 1.34
N ILE A 204 15.90 -23.17 0.34
CA ILE A 204 15.42 -23.60 -0.97
C ILE A 204 16.48 -24.46 -1.68
N GLN A 205 17.75 -24.05 -1.61
CA GLN A 205 18.85 -24.85 -2.15
C GLN A 205 18.91 -26.22 -1.46
N GLN A 206 18.89 -26.25 -0.13
CA GLN A 206 18.92 -27.51 0.62
C GLN A 206 17.68 -28.39 0.36
N ALA A 207 16.50 -27.80 0.29
CA ALA A 207 15.25 -28.53 0.05
C ALA A 207 15.17 -29.12 -1.36
N THR A 208 15.86 -28.51 -2.34
CA THR A 208 15.97 -29.07 -3.69
C THR A 208 16.73 -30.39 -3.67
N ASP A 209 17.82 -30.45 -2.91
CA ASP A 209 18.69 -31.63 -2.85
C ASP A 209 18.16 -32.71 -1.88
N GLN A 210 17.62 -32.28 -0.73
CA GLN A 210 17.27 -33.16 0.39
C GLN A 210 15.76 -33.33 0.59
N GLY A 211 14.93 -32.64 -0.21
CA GLY A 211 13.47 -32.62 -0.08
C GLY A 211 12.96 -31.86 1.15
N ARG A 212 13.85 -31.30 1.97
CA ARG A 212 13.53 -30.54 3.18
C ARG A 212 14.69 -29.66 3.61
N SER A 213 14.40 -28.66 4.44
CA SER A 213 15.41 -27.79 5.03
C SER A 213 15.06 -27.36 6.45
N ILE A 214 16.06 -27.39 7.31
CA ILE A 214 15.98 -26.88 8.69
C ILE A 214 15.90 -25.35 8.72
N PHE A 215 16.47 -24.67 7.73
CA PHE A 215 16.57 -23.21 7.67
C PHE A 215 15.22 -22.50 7.70
N PHE A 216 14.21 -23.12 7.11
CA PHE A 216 12.85 -22.58 7.12
C PHE A 216 12.22 -22.54 8.51
N LEU A 217 12.76 -23.25 9.50
CA LEU A 217 12.26 -23.28 10.88
C LEU A 217 13.16 -22.56 11.88
N ILE A 218 14.38 -22.16 11.53
CA ILE A 218 15.28 -21.47 12.47
C ILE A 218 14.64 -20.18 12.98
N GLU A 219 13.95 -19.43 12.11
CA GLU A 219 13.22 -18.22 12.48
C GLU A 219 11.72 -18.46 12.68
N ALA A 220 11.10 -19.28 11.82
CA ALA A 220 9.65 -19.48 11.79
C ALA A 220 9.11 -20.46 12.85
N ASN A 221 9.94 -21.05 13.70
CA ASN A 221 9.47 -21.90 14.79
C ASN A 221 8.68 -21.07 15.81
N PRO A 222 7.37 -21.33 16.04
CA PRO A 222 6.57 -20.54 16.98
C PRO A 222 6.89 -20.86 18.45
N GLY A 223 7.62 -21.94 18.73
CA GLY A 223 7.86 -22.43 20.09
C GLY A 223 8.48 -21.42 21.05
N PRO A 224 9.58 -20.73 20.71
CA PRO A 224 10.23 -19.79 21.63
C PRO A 224 9.30 -18.67 22.09
N GLY A 225 8.58 -18.04 21.16
CA GLY A 225 7.61 -16.98 21.47
C GLY A 225 6.40 -17.49 22.24
N MET A 226 5.90 -18.68 21.90
CA MET A 226 4.79 -19.31 22.60
C MET A 226 5.13 -19.58 24.07
N GLY A 227 6.35 -20.04 24.36
CA GLY A 227 6.80 -20.26 25.74
C GLY A 227 6.77 -18.99 26.59
N VAL A 228 7.21 -17.84 26.03
CA VAL A 228 7.16 -16.54 26.71
C VAL A 228 5.71 -16.13 27.00
N LEU A 229 4.83 -16.24 26.01
CA LEU A 229 3.42 -15.85 26.17
C LEU A 229 2.70 -16.73 27.19
N LEU A 230 2.96 -18.04 27.19
CA LEU A 230 2.45 -18.96 28.21
C LEU A 230 2.96 -18.60 29.61
N ALA A 231 4.23 -18.17 29.74
CA ALA A 231 4.77 -17.73 31.03
C ALA A 231 4.05 -16.48 31.56
N TYR A 232 3.73 -15.51 30.70
CA TYR A 232 2.90 -14.36 31.09
C TYR A 232 1.45 -14.73 31.38
N MET A 233 0.88 -15.68 30.64
CA MET A 233 -0.49 -16.16 30.88
C MET A 233 -0.63 -16.82 32.27
N VAL A 234 0.37 -17.59 32.70
CA VAL A 234 0.32 -18.29 33.99
C VAL A 234 0.83 -17.40 35.14
N PHE A 235 1.99 -16.77 34.97
CA PHE A 235 2.72 -16.07 36.04
C PHE A 235 2.75 -14.55 35.90
N GLY A 236 2.33 -14.01 34.76
CA GLY A 236 2.21 -12.57 34.59
C GLY A 236 1.15 -11.97 35.49
N ARG A 237 1.09 -10.65 35.53
CA ARG A 237 0.12 -9.87 36.28
C ARG A 237 -0.46 -8.76 35.38
N GLY A 238 -1.50 -8.10 35.89
CA GLY A 238 -2.09 -6.93 35.23
C GLY A 238 -2.53 -7.14 33.78
N ALA A 239 -2.35 -6.09 32.98
CA ALA A 239 -2.71 -6.07 31.56
C ALA A 239 -1.93 -7.09 30.73
N ALA A 240 -0.65 -7.31 31.05
CA ALA A 240 0.19 -8.28 30.33
C ALA A 240 -0.34 -9.72 30.45
N LYS A 241 -0.86 -10.11 31.62
CA LYS A 241 -1.53 -11.42 31.77
C LYS A 241 -2.80 -11.51 30.93
N GLN A 242 -3.64 -10.47 30.97
CA GLN A 242 -4.91 -10.44 30.26
C GLN A 242 -4.72 -10.51 28.73
N SER A 243 -3.73 -9.79 28.20
CA SER A 243 -3.43 -9.77 26.77
C SER A 243 -2.68 -11.01 26.27
N ALA A 244 -1.94 -11.72 27.14
CA ALA A 244 -1.10 -12.86 26.75
C ALA A 244 -1.89 -14.00 26.11
N ALA A 245 -3.12 -14.27 26.56
CA ALA A 245 -3.96 -15.33 25.99
C ALA A 245 -4.33 -15.03 24.53
N GLY A 246 -4.81 -13.82 24.23
CA GLY A 246 -5.12 -13.39 22.86
C GLY A 246 -3.86 -13.35 21.98
N ALA A 247 -2.76 -12.83 22.52
CA ALA A 247 -1.47 -12.82 21.82
C ALA A 247 -0.98 -14.24 21.49
N SER A 248 -1.19 -15.23 22.38
CA SER A 248 -0.80 -16.63 22.16
C SER A 248 -1.55 -17.25 20.97
N ILE A 249 -2.84 -16.95 20.84
CA ILE A 249 -3.67 -17.44 19.74
C ILE A 249 -3.18 -16.84 18.41
N ILE A 250 -3.01 -15.52 18.36
CA ILE A 250 -2.55 -14.80 17.17
C ILE A 250 -1.14 -15.24 16.77
N HIS A 251 -0.25 -15.43 17.74
CA HIS A 251 1.12 -15.91 17.53
C HIS A 251 1.12 -17.32 16.92
N PHE A 252 0.47 -18.27 17.60
CA PHE A 252 0.60 -19.69 17.28
C PHE A 252 -0.22 -20.08 16.04
N PHE A 253 -1.48 -19.64 15.97
CA PHE A 253 -2.39 -19.97 14.86
C PHE A 253 -2.35 -18.95 13.73
N GLY A 254 -2.18 -17.68 14.05
CA GLY A 254 -2.05 -16.62 13.04
C GLY A 254 -0.66 -16.53 12.43
N GLY A 255 0.38 -17.01 13.14
CA GLY A 255 1.76 -16.96 12.65
C GLY A 255 2.37 -15.55 12.65
N ILE A 256 1.81 -14.62 13.44
CA ILE A 256 2.32 -13.26 13.60
C ILE A 256 3.26 -13.25 14.80
N HIS A 257 4.54 -13.51 14.54
CA HIS A 257 5.55 -13.70 15.59
C HIS A 257 5.90 -12.39 16.30
N GLU A 258 5.61 -11.24 15.69
CA GLU A 258 5.88 -9.94 16.30
C GLU A 258 5.03 -9.67 17.55
N ILE A 259 3.90 -10.37 17.73
CA ILE A 259 2.96 -10.10 18.82
C ILE A 259 3.54 -10.39 20.22
N TYR A 260 4.57 -11.24 20.32
CA TYR A 260 5.23 -11.52 21.61
C TYR A 260 6.40 -10.57 21.92
N PHE A 261 6.88 -9.79 20.94
CA PHE A 261 8.04 -8.92 21.16
C PHE A 261 7.84 -7.86 22.25
N PRO A 262 6.65 -7.23 22.44
CA PRO A 262 6.45 -6.24 23.50
C PRO A 262 6.71 -6.84 24.88
N TYR A 263 6.33 -8.10 25.09
CA TYR A 263 6.55 -8.82 26.35
C TYR A 263 8.05 -8.99 26.64
N VAL A 264 8.86 -9.26 25.61
CA VAL A 264 10.32 -9.33 25.78
C VAL A 264 10.95 -7.95 25.94
N LEU A 265 10.40 -6.92 25.30
CA LEU A 265 10.88 -5.54 25.45
C LEU A 265 10.57 -4.97 26.84
N MET A 266 9.45 -5.37 27.46
CA MET A 266 9.13 -5.04 28.85
C MET A 266 10.13 -5.66 29.84
N ASN A 267 10.54 -6.91 29.58
CA ASN A 267 11.53 -7.60 30.41
C ASN A 267 12.65 -8.19 29.52
N PRO A 268 13.69 -7.40 29.19
CA PRO A 268 14.75 -7.80 28.26
C PRO A 268 15.50 -9.07 28.65
N ARG A 269 15.43 -9.51 29.92
CA ARG A 269 16.01 -10.78 30.36
C ARG A 269 15.35 -12.00 29.68
N LEU A 270 14.11 -11.84 29.22
CA LEU A 270 13.38 -12.86 28.46
C LEU A 270 14.00 -13.17 27.09
N ILE A 271 14.96 -12.37 26.62
CA ILE A 271 15.81 -12.73 25.47
C ILE A 271 16.51 -14.08 25.72
N LEU A 272 16.93 -14.35 26.96
CA LEU A 272 17.56 -15.64 27.31
C LEU A 272 16.58 -16.82 27.16
N ALA A 273 15.29 -16.60 27.44
CA ALA A 273 14.26 -17.62 27.30
C ALA A 273 14.02 -17.99 25.84
N VAL A 274 13.91 -17.00 24.96
CA VAL A 274 13.74 -17.26 23.52
C VAL A 274 15.00 -17.84 22.88
N ILE A 275 16.20 -17.44 23.32
CA ILE A 275 17.45 -18.07 22.87
C ILE A 275 17.47 -19.54 23.28
N ALA A 276 17.21 -19.86 24.55
CA ALA A 276 17.20 -21.24 25.04
C ALA A 276 16.14 -22.10 24.33
N GLY A 277 14.94 -21.55 24.12
CA GLY A 277 13.89 -22.18 23.33
C GLY A 277 14.31 -22.41 21.88
N GLY A 278 14.89 -21.40 21.22
CA GLY A 278 15.38 -21.48 19.84
C GLY A 278 16.46 -22.54 19.68
N MET A 279 17.47 -22.53 20.56
CA MET A 279 18.55 -23.53 20.60
C MET A 279 17.98 -24.94 20.72
N THR A 280 17.01 -25.14 21.63
CA THR A 280 16.36 -26.45 21.84
C THR A 280 15.60 -26.90 20.59
N GLY A 281 14.89 -25.98 19.94
CA GLY A 281 14.16 -26.25 18.70
C GLY A 281 15.09 -26.68 17.57
N VAL A 282 16.15 -25.92 17.32
CA VAL A 282 17.16 -26.22 16.27
C VAL A 282 17.91 -27.51 16.58
N PHE A 283 18.26 -27.76 17.84
CA PHE A 283 18.88 -29.00 18.27
C PHE A 283 17.98 -30.21 17.97
N THR A 284 16.70 -30.11 18.33
CA THR A 284 15.71 -31.17 18.07
C THR A 284 15.56 -31.44 16.58
N LEU A 285 15.48 -30.39 15.75
CA LEU A 285 15.43 -30.54 14.29
C LEU A 285 16.68 -31.23 13.74
N THR A 286 17.86 -30.89 14.27
CA THR A 286 19.13 -31.52 13.87
C THR A 286 19.14 -33.01 14.25
N LEU A 287 18.70 -33.34 15.47
CA LEU A 287 18.65 -34.72 15.98
C LEU A 287 17.73 -35.62 15.15
N PHE A 288 16.57 -35.10 14.73
CA PHE A 288 15.59 -35.83 13.92
C PHE A 288 15.81 -35.67 12.40
N ASN A 289 16.84 -34.92 12.00
CA ASN A 289 17.06 -34.49 10.62
C ASN A 289 15.77 -33.94 9.99
N ALA A 290 15.03 -33.09 10.70
CA ALA A 290 13.70 -32.62 10.32
C ALA A 290 13.74 -31.18 9.80
N GLY A 291 12.78 -30.84 8.93
CA GLY A 291 12.68 -29.54 8.27
C GLY A 291 11.42 -29.43 7.40
N LEU A 292 11.27 -28.28 6.73
CA LEU A 292 10.14 -27.98 5.83
C LEU A 292 10.55 -28.09 4.37
N VAL A 293 9.57 -28.25 3.47
CA VAL A 293 9.81 -28.21 2.01
C VAL A 293 9.96 -26.79 1.45
N SER A 294 9.38 -25.81 2.15
CA SER A 294 9.26 -24.41 1.72
C SER A 294 9.19 -23.50 2.94
N PRO A 295 9.53 -22.19 2.83
CA PRO A 295 9.24 -21.22 3.88
C PRO A 295 7.75 -21.23 4.25
N ALA A 296 7.45 -21.19 5.55
CA ALA A 296 6.09 -21.03 6.06
C ALA A 296 5.75 -19.53 6.16
N SER A 297 4.70 -19.08 5.48
CA SER A 297 4.25 -17.69 5.51
C SER A 297 2.71 -17.61 5.47
N PRO A 298 2.05 -17.04 6.51
CA PRO A 298 2.61 -16.66 7.81
C PRO A 298 3.27 -17.85 8.54
N GLY A 299 4.08 -17.59 9.56
CA GLY A 299 4.76 -18.63 10.37
C GLY A 299 3.82 -19.38 11.33
N SER A 300 2.58 -19.65 10.90
CA SER A 300 1.56 -20.31 11.71
C SER A 300 1.82 -21.79 11.85
N ILE A 301 1.29 -22.40 12.92
CA ILE A 301 1.36 -23.85 13.08
C ILE A 301 0.74 -24.60 11.91
N PHE A 302 -0.34 -24.05 11.32
CA PHE A 302 -0.98 -24.65 10.14
C PHE A 302 -0.05 -24.65 8.93
N ALA A 303 0.58 -23.50 8.64
CA ALA A 303 1.53 -23.40 7.53
C ALA A 303 2.75 -24.30 7.75
N VAL A 304 3.29 -24.32 8.98
CA VAL A 304 4.41 -25.17 9.36
C VAL A 304 4.09 -26.64 9.16
N LEU A 305 2.99 -27.15 9.72
CA LEU A 305 2.61 -28.56 9.59
C LEU A 305 2.32 -28.96 8.14
N LEU A 306 1.68 -28.07 7.38
CA LEU A 306 1.33 -28.29 5.99
C LEU A 306 2.57 -28.35 5.07
N MET A 307 3.58 -27.53 5.34
CA MET A 307 4.87 -27.53 4.64
C MET A 307 5.84 -28.59 5.18
N THR A 308 5.43 -29.39 6.18
CA THR A 308 6.26 -30.45 6.74
C THR A 308 6.09 -31.75 5.95
N PRO A 309 7.17 -32.34 5.40
CA PRO A 309 7.11 -33.69 4.84
C PRO A 309 6.71 -34.72 5.90
N LYS A 310 6.02 -35.79 5.49
CA LYS A 310 5.59 -36.88 6.40
C LYS A 310 6.72 -37.41 7.30
N ALA A 311 7.91 -37.60 6.72
CA ALA A 311 9.09 -38.09 7.44
C ALA A 311 9.66 -37.11 8.48
N SER A 312 9.32 -35.81 8.38
CA SER A 312 9.79 -34.77 9.30
C SER A 312 8.78 -34.42 10.39
N LEU A 313 7.54 -34.92 10.31
CA LEU A 313 6.41 -34.45 11.13
C LEU A 313 6.68 -34.57 12.63
N ILE A 314 7.20 -35.73 13.06
CA ILE A 314 7.53 -35.98 14.47
C ILE A 314 8.64 -35.02 14.94
N GLY A 315 9.71 -34.87 14.16
CA GLY A 315 10.83 -34.00 14.51
C GLY A 315 10.42 -32.53 14.59
N VAL A 316 9.58 -32.05 13.66
CA VAL A 316 9.05 -30.68 13.68
C VAL A 316 8.12 -30.47 14.87
N ALA A 317 7.19 -31.39 15.14
CA ALA A 317 6.29 -31.29 16.29
C ALA A 317 7.07 -31.28 17.62
N LEU A 318 8.03 -32.19 17.79
CA LEU A 318 8.88 -32.24 18.98
C LEU A 318 9.74 -30.98 19.12
N SER A 319 10.24 -30.42 18.02
CA SER A 319 10.97 -29.15 18.04
C SER A 319 10.11 -28.00 18.58
N ILE A 320 8.87 -27.88 18.11
CA ILE A 320 7.95 -26.83 18.57
C ILE A 320 7.60 -27.02 20.05
N ILE A 321 7.26 -28.25 20.46
CA ILE A 321 6.88 -28.57 21.85
C ILE A 321 8.05 -28.35 22.80
N SER A 322 9.22 -28.90 22.50
CA SER A 322 10.41 -28.75 23.35
C SER A 322 10.89 -27.30 23.44
N SER A 323 10.87 -26.57 22.32
CA SER A 323 11.19 -25.15 22.28
C SER A 323 10.23 -24.31 23.13
N THR A 324 8.93 -24.60 23.04
CA THR A 324 7.89 -23.98 23.87
C THR A 324 8.14 -24.25 25.35
N LEU A 325 8.39 -25.51 25.71
CA LEU A 325 8.59 -25.93 27.10
C LEU A 325 9.83 -25.27 27.71
N VAL A 326 10.97 -25.30 27.03
CA VAL A 326 12.22 -24.70 27.54
C VAL A 326 12.07 -23.19 27.66
N SER A 327 11.53 -22.52 26.63
CA SER A 327 11.28 -21.08 26.69
C SER A 327 10.34 -20.72 27.84
N PHE A 328 9.25 -21.48 28.03
CA PHE A 328 8.32 -21.30 29.14
C PHE A 328 8.99 -21.42 30.51
N LEU A 329 9.77 -22.49 30.73
CA LEU A 329 10.43 -22.73 32.02
C LEU A 329 11.42 -21.62 32.36
N VAL A 330 12.22 -21.18 31.39
CA VAL A 330 13.18 -20.08 31.58
C VAL A 330 12.45 -18.75 31.77
N ALA A 331 11.44 -18.46 30.96
CA ALA A 331 10.64 -17.24 31.06
C ALA A 331 9.90 -17.16 32.41
N ALA A 332 9.37 -18.28 32.91
CA ALA A 332 8.66 -18.35 34.19
C ALA A 332 9.51 -17.85 35.36
N VAL A 333 10.83 -18.12 35.37
CA VAL A 333 11.74 -17.62 36.40
C VAL A 333 11.78 -16.09 36.38
N PHE A 334 11.96 -15.49 35.20
CA PHE A 334 12.08 -14.04 35.05
C PHE A 334 10.76 -13.30 35.26
N VAL A 335 9.64 -13.86 34.79
CA VAL A 335 8.30 -13.28 34.97
C VAL A 335 7.90 -13.33 36.46
N ARG A 336 8.18 -14.43 37.17
CA ARG A 336 7.90 -14.53 38.62
C ARG A 336 8.78 -13.62 39.47
N ALA A 337 10.04 -13.44 39.08
CA ALA A 337 10.99 -12.57 39.76
C ALA A 337 10.74 -11.07 39.51
N GLN A 338 9.85 -10.73 38.59
CA GLN A 338 9.49 -9.34 38.29
C GLN A 338 8.70 -8.77 39.47
N GLN A 339 9.22 -7.69 40.05
CA GLN A 339 8.53 -6.97 41.12
C GLN A 339 7.30 -6.26 40.52
N PRO A 340 6.16 -6.23 41.24
CA PRO A 340 5.00 -5.48 40.80
C PRO A 340 5.35 -3.98 40.81
N GLU A 341 5.57 -3.39 39.65
CA GLU A 341 5.55 -1.94 39.50
C GLU A 341 4.10 -1.47 39.41
N ALA A 342 3.83 -0.28 39.94
CA ALA A 342 2.49 0.24 40.18
C ALA A 342 1.63 0.42 38.91
N ASP A 343 2.23 0.42 37.70
CA ASP A 343 1.57 0.66 36.41
C ASP A 343 1.99 -0.33 35.30
N GLU A 344 1.80 -1.64 35.50
CA GLU A 344 2.04 -2.66 34.46
C GLU A 344 1.24 -2.45 33.15
N ALA A 345 0.10 -1.74 33.23
CA ALA A 345 -0.69 -1.37 32.06
C ALA A 345 0.02 -0.33 31.17
N ASP A 346 0.78 0.58 31.78
CA ASP A 346 1.57 1.58 31.04
C ASP A 346 2.82 0.92 30.42
N ALA A 347 3.48 0.01 31.13
CA ALA A 347 4.69 -0.68 30.64
C ALA A 347 4.47 -1.49 29.35
N LEU A 348 3.34 -2.21 29.21
CA LEU A 348 3.00 -2.92 27.98
C LEU A 348 2.65 -1.95 26.84
N GLY A 349 1.95 -0.86 27.16
CA GLY A 349 1.65 0.22 26.23
C GLY A 349 2.92 0.89 25.70
N GLU A 350 3.85 1.24 26.58
CA GLU A 350 5.16 1.82 26.25
C GLU A 350 6.01 0.88 25.40
N ALA A 351 6.09 -0.40 25.76
CA ALA A 351 6.83 -1.40 24.98
C ALA A 351 6.24 -1.55 23.57
N THR A 352 4.92 -1.50 23.45
CA THR A 352 4.21 -1.51 22.17
C THR A 352 4.51 -0.24 21.36
N ARG A 353 4.59 0.95 22.00
CA ARG A 353 5.00 2.20 21.32
C ARG A 353 6.47 2.16 20.86
N LYS A 354 7.40 1.70 21.70
CA LYS A 354 8.82 1.50 21.35
C LYS A 354 8.96 0.53 20.18
N MET A 355 8.16 -0.53 20.16
CA MET A 355 8.10 -1.49 19.07
C MET A 355 7.63 -0.85 17.75
N LYS A 356 6.52 -0.10 17.76
CA LYS A 356 6.03 0.64 16.58
C LYS A 356 7.11 1.58 16.02
N ALA A 357 7.84 2.29 16.89
CA ALA A 357 8.94 3.16 16.49
C ALA A 357 10.11 2.37 15.84
N MET A 358 10.46 1.18 16.36
CA MET A 358 11.51 0.34 15.80
C MET A 358 11.13 -0.29 14.45
N LYS A 359 9.84 -0.56 14.21
CA LYS A 359 9.31 -1.02 12.91
C LYS A 359 9.35 0.05 11.81
N GLY A 360 9.79 1.27 12.15
CA GLY A 360 9.81 2.42 11.23
C GLY A 360 8.52 3.25 11.26
N GLY A 361 7.67 3.06 12.27
CA GLY A 361 6.51 3.92 12.49
C GLY A 361 6.96 5.32 12.93
N LYS A 362 6.44 6.35 12.26
CA LYS A 362 6.41 7.70 12.80
C LYS A 362 5.87 7.64 14.25
N PRO A 363 6.38 8.43 15.20
CA PRO A 363 5.84 8.49 16.54
C PRO A 363 4.34 8.79 16.49
N GLU A 364 3.52 8.03 17.23
CA GLU A 364 2.19 8.49 17.63
C GLU A 364 2.40 9.68 18.58
N THR A 365 2.56 10.86 17.99
CA THR A 365 2.37 12.21 18.55
C THR A 365 2.42 13.18 17.38
N ALA A 366 1.36 13.19 16.59
CA ALA A 366 0.95 14.37 15.87
C ALA A 366 -0.55 14.46 16.07
N ALA A 367 -0.95 15.25 17.07
CA ALA A 367 -2.24 15.90 17.06
C ALA A 367 -2.49 16.44 15.64
N ALA A 368 -3.69 16.19 15.13
CA ALA A 368 -4.12 16.63 13.81
C ALA A 368 -3.72 18.09 13.59
N LYS A 369 -2.66 18.30 12.81
CA LYS A 369 -2.34 19.60 12.25
C LYS A 369 -3.42 19.85 11.20
N LYS A 370 -4.25 20.85 11.46
CA LYS A 370 -5.19 21.45 10.53
C LYS A 370 -4.53 21.60 9.14
N PRO A 371 -5.22 21.31 8.03
CA PRO A 371 -4.77 21.75 6.72
C PRO A 371 -5.07 23.25 6.61
N GLY A 372 -4.13 24.07 7.09
CA GLY A 372 -4.00 25.48 6.75
C GLY A 372 -2.88 25.60 5.71
N GLY A 373 -3.14 26.37 4.66
CA GLY A 373 -2.28 26.48 3.48
C GLY A 373 -0.89 27.02 3.78
N GLU A 374 0.10 26.30 3.28
CA GLU A 374 1.36 26.85 2.79
C GLU A 374 1.54 26.24 1.39
N LEU A 375 1.76 27.08 0.38
CA LEU A 375 2.11 26.62 -0.96
C LEU A 375 3.35 25.72 -0.83
N MET A 376 3.16 24.41 -0.97
CA MET A 376 4.29 23.48 -0.96
C MET A 376 5.20 23.83 -2.14
N ALA A 377 6.49 24.00 -1.87
CA ALA A 377 7.51 24.16 -2.89
C ALA A 377 7.45 22.95 -3.84
N VAL A 378 6.85 23.15 -5.03
CA VAL A 378 6.61 22.10 -6.02
C VAL A 378 7.97 21.60 -6.51
N ARG A 379 8.29 20.33 -6.27
CA ARG A 379 9.55 19.71 -6.68
C ARG A 379 9.36 18.60 -7.70
N ASN A 380 8.18 17.98 -7.75
CA ASN A 380 7.92 16.84 -8.61
C ASN A 380 6.55 16.91 -9.29
N ILE A 381 6.55 17.04 -10.62
CA ILE A 381 5.36 17.05 -11.49
C ILE A 381 5.34 15.77 -12.32
N VAL A 382 4.20 15.06 -12.34
CA VAL A 382 4.00 13.87 -13.18
C VAL A 382 2.88 14.12 -14.19
N VAL A 383 3.16 13.95 -15.48
CA VAL A 383 2.15 13.93 -16.52
C VAL A 383 1.68 12.49 -16.73
N ALA A 384 0.43 12.18 -16.38
CA ALA A 384 -0.10 10.82 -16.41
C ALA A 384 -1.12 10.58 -17.54
N CYS A 385 -1.12 9.36 -18.06
CA CYS A 385 -2.20 8.84 -18.93
C CYS A 385 -2.45 7.36 -18.63
N ASP A 386 -3.43 6.75 -19.31
CA ASP A 386 -3.87 5.38 -19.05
C ASP A 386 -2.72 4.36 -19.04
N ALA A 387 -1.89 4.36 -20.10
CA ALA A 387 -0.74 3.48 -20.24
C ALA A 387 0.62 4.14 -19.93
N GLY A 388 0.64 5.42 -19.57
CA GLY A 388 1.88 6.18 -19.34
C GLY A 388 2.74 6.48 -20.58
N MET A 389 2.23 6.24 -21.80
CA MET A 389 2.93 6.42 -23.07
C MET A 389 2.12 7.25 -24.07
N GLY A 390 2.80 7.97 -24.98
CA GLY A 390 2.17 8.80 -26.02
C GLY A 390 1.98 10.27 -25.62
N SER A 391 0.74 10.72 -25.48
CA SER A 391 0.39 12.13 -25.22
C SER A 391 0.92 12.67 -23.89
N SER A 392 1.00 11.84 -22.84
CA SER A 392 1.60 12.20 -21.55
C SER A 392 3.12 12.39 -21.62
N ALA A 393 3.80 11.59 -22.44
CA ALA A 393 5.23 11.71 -22.66
C ALA A 393 5.58 13.01 -23.41
N MET A 394 4.79 13.34 -24.45
CA MET A 394 4.90 14.63 -25.15
C MET A 394 4.60 15.83 -24.24
N GLY A 395 3.55 15.76 -23.42
CA GLY A 395 3.21 16.81 -22.46
C GLY A 395 4.30 17.03 -21.40
N ALA A 396 4.83 15.94 -20.82
CA ALA A 396 5.96 16.00 -19.89
C ALA A 396 7.21 16.59 -20.55
N GLY A 397 7.51 16.19 -21.79
CA GLY A 397 8.63 16.73 -22.55
C GLY A 397 8.52 18.23 -22.82
N MET A 398 7.30 18.73 -23.10
CA MET A 398 7.08 20.15 -23.32
C MET A 398 7.20 20.96 -22.03
N LEU A 399 6.56 20.51 -20.95
CA LEU A 399 6.63 21.17 -19.65
C LEU A 399 8.07 21.17 -19.11
N ARG A 400 8.79 20.05 -19.20
CA ARG A 400 10.19 19.93 -18.76
C ARG A 400 11.10 20.96 -19.43
N LYS A 401 10.99 21.14 -20.75
CA LYS A 401 11.78 22.15 -21.49
C LYS A 401 11.50 23.57 -21.00
N ARG A 402 10.25 23.88 -20.64
CA ARG A 402 9.85 25.23 -20.20
C ARG A 402 10.26 25.51 -18.76
N VAL A 403 10.09 24.54 -17.86
CA VAL A 403 10.58 24.60 -16.47
C VAL A 403 12.10 24.81 -16.44
N GLN A 404 12.85 24.09 -17.28
CA GLN A 404 14.31 24.28 -17.42
C GLN A 404 14.67 25.64 -18.01
N ALA A 405 13.93 26.12 -19.03
CA ALA A 405 14.15 27.44 -19.61
C ALA A 405 13.86 28.58 -18.62
N ALA A 406 12.96 28.36 -17.66
CA ALA A 406 12.65 29.28 -16.56
C ALA A 406 13.61 29.17 -15.37
N GLY A 407 14.58 28.24 -15.39
CA GLY A 407 15.58 28.08 -14.33
C GLY A 407 15.05 27.45 -13.03
N LEU A 408 13.90 26.78 -13.07
CA LEU A 408 13.26 26.18 -11.90
C LEU A 408 13.82 24.77 -11.62
N ASP A 409 14.15 24.47 -10.37
CA ASP A 409 14.63 23.14 -9.92
C ASP A 409 13.45 22.18 -9.65
N ILE A 410 12.68 21.87 -10.70
CA ILE A 410 11.49 21.02 -10.64
C ILE A 410 11.66 19.80 -11.56
N SER A 411 11.48 18.60 -11.01
CA SER A 411 11.47 17.35 -11.75
C SER A 411 10.13 17.16 -12.46
N VAL A 412 10.14 16.96 -13.78
CA VAL A 412 8.93 16.68 -14.57
C VAL A 412 9.07 15.29 -15.20
N THR A 413 8.16 14.36 -14.92
CA THR A 413 8.18 12.97 -15.45
C THR A 413 6.83 12.55 -16.02
N ASN A 414 6.74 11.41 -16.71
CA ASN A 414 5.47 10.83 -17.16
C ASN A 414 5.29 9.42 -16.63
N ARG A 415 4.05 9.02 -16.29
CA ARG A 415 3.72 7.68 -15.78
C ARG A 415 2.31 7.23 -16.16
N ALA A 416 2.05 5.94 -16.01
CA ALA A 416 0.70 5.40 -16.06
C ALA A 416 -0.07 5.79 -14.78
N ILE A 417 -1.38 5.96 -14.89
CA ILE A 417 -2.22 6.40 -13.76
C ILE A 417 -2.19 5.42 -12.59
N ASP A 418 -2.12 4.12 -12.89
CA ASP A 418 -2.01 3.03 -11.93
C ASP A 418 -0.63 2.93 -11.24
N GLN A 419 0.33 3.76 -11.66
CA GLN A 419 1.70 3.84 -11.13
C GLN A 419 2.01 5.21 -10.49
N LEU A 420 0.99 6.02 -10.27
CA LEU A 420 1.11 7.24 -9.48
C LEU A 420 1.39 6.87 -8.01
N ASP A 421 2.33 7.58 -7.39
CA ASP A 421 2.71 7.40 -5.99
C ASP A 421 2.34 8.64 -5.16
N ASP A 422 2.27 8.48 -3.83
CA ASP A 422 1.92 9.57 -2.90
C ASP A 422 3.01 10.65 -2.78
N GLN A 423 4.14 10.52 -3.48
CA GLN A 423 5.27 11.47 -3.45
C GLN A 423 5.24 12.47 -4.61
N VAL A 424 4.15 12.47 -5.39
CA VAL A 424 3.94 13.43 -6.47
C VAL A 424 3.27 14.68 -5.91
N ASP A 425 3.85 15.85 -6.17
CA ASP A 425 3.24 17.12 -5.78
C ASP A 425 2.10 17.45 -6.74
N TRP A 426 2.35 17.36 -8.05
CA TRP A 426 1.40 17.74 -9.11
C TRP A 426 1.23 16.63 -10.13
N VAL A 427 -0.02 16.29 -10.46
CA VAL A 427 -0.37 15.30 -11.50
C VAL A 427 -1.12 15.99 -12.63
N ILE A 428 -0.63 15.88 -13.86
CA ILE A 428 -1.25 16.46 -15.05
C ILE A 428 -1.82 15.34 -15.92
N THR A 429 -3.13 15.34 -16.17
CA THR A 429 -3.81 14.26 -16.91
C THR A 429 -4.78 14.81 -17.94
N HIS A 430 -5.22 13.97 -18.88
CA HIS A 430 -6.39 14.33 -19.69
C HIS A 430 -7.62 14.44 -18.78
N LYS A 431 -8.55 15.35 -19.09
CA LYS A 431 -9.79 15.52 -18.30
C LYS A 431 -10.50 14.18 -18.02
N ASP A 432 -10.60 13.31 -19.02
CA ASP A 432 -11.28 12.00 -18.94
C ASP A 432 -10.56 10.99 -18.02
N LEU A 433 -9.31 11.27 -17.68
CA LEU A 433 -8.44 10.40 -16.90
C LEU A 433 -8.13 10.96 -15.51
N THR A 434 -8.55 12.19 -15.21
CA THR A 434 -8.17 12.91 -13.99
C THR A 434 -8.80 12.29 -12.74
N GLU A 435 -10.07 11.88 -12.82
CA GLU A 435 -10.74 11.19 -11.72
C GLU A 435 -10.06 9.86 -11.38
N ARG A 436 -9.60 9.13 -12.39
CA ARG A 436 -8.85 7.89 -12.17
C ARG A 436 -7.50 8.17 -11.51
N ALA A 437 -6.83 9.26 -11.87
CA ALA A 437 -5.58 9.68 -11.26
C ALA A 437 -5.73 10.15 -9.81
N ARG A 438 -6.81 10.86 -9.48
CA ARG A 438 -7.15 11.27 -8.10
C ARG A 438 -7.29 10.09 -7.16
N ARG A 439 -7.83 8.96 -7.65
CA ARG A 439 -7.91 7.72 -6.85
C ARG A 439 -6.55 7.10 -6.54
N HIS A 440 -5.54 7.33 -7.37
CA HIS A 440 -4.22 6.73 -7.21
C HIS A 440 -3.21 7.66 -6.51
N ALA A 441 -3.36 8.98 -6.63
CA ALA A 441 -2.56 9.97 -5.91
C ALA A 441 -3.46 11.05 -5.29
N PRO A 442 -4.21 10.74 -4.21
CA PRO A 442 -5.22 11.64 -3.66
C PRO A 442 -4.63 12.92 -3.04
N ASN A 443 -3.36 12.88 -2.63
CA ASN A 443 -2.67 13.99 -1.98
C ASN A 443 -1.96 14.94 -2.96
N ALA A 444 -1.92 14.60 -4.25
CA ALA A 444 -1.31 15.43 -5.28
C ALA A 444 -2.28 16.51 -5.79
N HIS A 445 -1.76 17.63 -6.27
CA HIS A 445 -2.54 18.64 -6.99
C HIS A 445 -2.80 18.18 -8.44
N HIS A 446 -4.05 17.93 -8.80
CA HIS A 446 -4.41 17.41 -10.13
C HIS A 446 -4.82 18.52 -11.09
N ILE A 447 -4.21 18.53 -12.27
CA ILE A 447 -4.48 19.46 -13.36
C ILE A 447 -4.99 18.69 -14.57
N SER A 448 -6.22 19.02 -14.97
CA SER A 448 -6.88 18.43 -16.14
C SER A 448 -6.56 19.23 -17.40
N LEU A 449 -6.05 18.56 -18.43
CA LEU A 449 -5.88 19.13 -19.78
C LEU A 449 -6.90 18.52 -20.74
N THR A 450 -7.39 19.32 -21.67
CA THR A 450 -8.17 18.86 -22.84
C THR A 450 -7.27 18.52 -24.03
N ASN A 451 -6.09 19.13 -24.11
CA ASN A 451 -5.12 18.87 -25.15
C ASN A 451 -3.69 19.03 -24.62
N PHE A 452 -2.90 17.96 -24.67
CA PHE A 452 -1.51 17.96 -24.20
C PHE A 452 -0.54 18.80 -25.04
N LEU A 453 -0.97 19.31 -26.20
CA LEU A 453 -0.17 20.15 -27.10
C LEU A 453 -0.49 21.65 -26.97
N ASP A 454 -1.40 22.04 -26.08
CA ASP A 454 -1.76 23.44 -25.89
C ASP A 454 -0.63 24.25 -25.24
N ASN A 455 0.09 24.99 -26.08
CA ASN A 455 1.26 25.77 -25.68
C ASN A 455 0.93 26.95 -24.77
N GLY A 456 -0.29 27.48 -24.76
CA GLY A 456 -0.68 28.61 -23.92
C GLY A 456 -0.78 28.20 -22.45
N LEU A 457 -1.42 27.06 -22.21
CA LEU A 457 -1.67 26.53 -20.87
C LEU A 457 -0.36 26.18 -20.13
N TYR A 458 0.62 25.55 -20.80
CA TYR A 458 1.93 25.32 -20.19
C TYR A 458 2.74 26.59 -19.94
N GLN A 459 2.44 27.69 -20.64
CA GLN A 459 3.13 28.97 -20.46
C GLN A 459 2.67 29.65 -19.18
N GLU A 460 1.36 29.71 -19.00
CA GLU A 460 0.71 30.19 -17.78
C GLU A 460 1.12 29.37 -16.56
N LEU A 461 1.17 28.04 -16.71
CA LEU A 461 1.56 27.14 -15.63
C LEU A 461 2.99 27.35 -15.15
N VAL A 462 3.94 27.54 -16.07
CA VAL A 462 5.34 27.84 -15.71
C VAL A 462 5.50 29.26 -15.18
N GLN A 463 4.72 30.22 -15.66
CA GLN A 463 4.72 31.58 -15.13
C GLN A 463 4.24 31.60 -13.67
N ASN A 464 3.18 30.85 -13.35
CA ASN A 464 2.69 30.71 -11.97
C ASN A 464 3.72 30.02 -11.06
N LEU A 465 4.41 28.98 -11.56
CA LEU A 465 5.50 28.33 -10.81
C LEU A 465 6.70 29.27 -10.62
N THR A 466 6.99 30.15 -11.57
CA THR A 466 8.08 31.13 -11.49
C THR A 466 7.76 32.26 -10.51
N LEU A 467 6.51 32.71 -10.47
CA LEU A 467 6.05 33.70 -9.49
C LEU A 467 6.10 33.11 -8.08
N ALA A 468 5.63 31.89 -7.90
CA ALA A 468 5.68 31.19 -6.60
C ALA A 468 7.11 30.84 -6.14
N ALA A 469 8.07 30.67 -7.06
CA ALA A 469 9.46 30.36 -6.72
C ALA A 469 10.32 31.61 -6.41
N ASN A 470 9.87 32.81 -6.81
CA ASN A 470 10.61 34.07 -6.62
C ASN A 470 10.16 34.86 -5.36
N ASP A 471 9.21 34.36 -4.59
CA ASP A 471 8.63 35.03 -3.42
C ASP A 471 9.52 35.01 -2.14
N ASP A 472 10.81 34.67 -2.24
CA ASP A 472 11.77 34.73 -1.13
C ASP A 472 12.41 36.12 -0.91
N VAL A 473 11.93 37.19 -1.58
CA VAL A 473 12.38 38.57 -1.32
C VAL A 473 11.21 39.53 -1.15
N ALA A 474 10.94 39.84 0.12
CA ALA A 474 10.20 40.98 0.67
C ALA A 474 9.74 42.07 -0.32
N ASN A 475 8.43 42.30 -0.42
CA ASN A 475 7.73 43.37 0.33
C ASN A 475 6.23 43.39 -0.03
N PRO A 476 5.32 43.37 0.96
CA PRO A 476 3.89 43.54 0.74
C PRO A 476 3.57 45.04 0.59
N GLN A 477 2.90 45.42 -0.49
CA GLN A 477 1.97 46.55 -0.64
C GLN A 477 1.98 47.11 -2.07
N LEU A 478 0.97 46.71 -2.83
CA LEU A 478 0.24 47.62 -3.71
C LEU A 478 -1.24 47.47 -3.35
N LEU A 479 -1.64 48.26 -2.35
CA LEU A 479 -2.98 48.86 -2.23
C LEU A 479 -3.25 49.68 -3.52
N VAL A 480 -4.46 49.94 -4.01
CA VAL A 480 -5.61 50.60 -3.38
C VAL A 480 -6.79 50.33 -4.33
N ALA A 481 -7.95 49.84 -3.88
CA ALA A 481 -9.02 50.62 -3.24
C ALA A 481 -10.05 49.65 -2.63
N ALA A 482 -10.68 49.88 -1.49
CA ALA A 482 -10.59 50.89 -0.45
C ALA A 482 -11.16 50.22 0.83
N ASN A 483 -10.58 50.53 1.99
CA ASN A 483 -10.90 49.98 3.31
C ASN A 483 -12.37 50.14 3.69
N ASP A 484 -12.93 49.15 4.40
CA ASP A 484 -13.37 49.41 5.77
C ASP A 484 -13.36 48.12 6.62
N ASP A 485 -13.09 48.32 7.90
CA ASP A 485 -12.60 47.37 8.90
C ASP A 485 -13.68 46.41 9.42
N ASN A 486 -13.48 45.11 9.19
CA ASN A 486 -13.84 43.96 10.03
C ASN A 486 -13.87 42.70 9.16
N TYR A 487 -12.93 41.78 9.35
CA TYR A 487 -13.11 40.43 8.81
C TYR A 487 -12.61 39.37 9.78
N GLU A 488 -13.59 38.82 10.50
CA GLU A 488 -13.52 37.53 11.16
C GLU A 488 -13.23 36.41 10.15
N LEU A 489 -12.68 35.30 10.63
CA LEU A 489 -12.43 34.09 9.87
C LEU A 489 -13.71 33.61 9.16
N GLN A 490 -13.72 33.60 7.82
CA GLN A 490 -14.67 32.78 7.07
C GLN A 490 -13.96 32.04 5.94
N ALA A 491 -14.02 30.72 6.01
CA ALA A 491 -13.75 29.85 4.87
C ALA A 491 -14.83 30.12 3.81
N ALA A 492 -14.44 30.33 2.56
CA ALA A 492 -15.41 30.46 1.48
C ALA A 492 -16.13 29.12 1.28
N GLU A 493 -17.39 29.05 1.73
CA GLU A 493 -18.30 27.95 1.47
C GLU A 493 -18.60 27.85 -0.03
N VAL A 494 -18.51 26.64 -0.60
CA VAL A 494 -18.76 26.38 -2.03
C VAL A 494 -20.24 26.57 -2.40
N PHE A 495 -21.16 26.46 -1.42
CA PHE A 495 -22.55 26.92 -1.45
C PHE A 495 -23.11 26.85 -0.02
N THR A 496 -24.13 27.66 0.26
CA THR A 496 -24.85 27.65 1.55
C THR A 496 -26.24 27.08 1.33
N LEU A 497 -26.61 26.02 2.06
CA LEU A 497 -27.96 25.45 2.00
C LEU A 497 -28.87 26.26 2.93
N SER A 498 -29.91 26.88 2.38
CA SER A 498 -30.87 27.65 3.17
C SER A 498 -32.19 26.88 3.31
N ARG A 499 -33.05 27.32 4.25
CA ARG A 499 -34.43 26.79 4.35
C ARG A 499 -35.21 26.90 3.04
N HIS A 500 -34.86 27.87 2.19
CA HIS A 500 -35.52 28.08 0.90
C HIS A 500 -35.09 27.08 -0.18
N ASP A 501 -34.09 26.25 0.09
CA ASP A 501 -33.62 25.20 -0.81
C ASP A 501 -34.17 23.82 -0.40
N VAL A 502 -34.88 23.72 0.74
CA VAL A 502 -35.48 22.49 1.27
C VAL A 502 -37.00 22.53 1.14
N HIS A 503 -37.56 21.58 0.39
CA HIS A 503 -38.99 21.48 0.12
C HIS A 503 -39.54 20.15 0.64
N LEU A 504 -40.34 20.23 1.71
CA LEU A 504 -40.85 19.07 2.44
C LEU A 504 -42.27 18.67 1.99
N GLY A 505 -42.63 17.41 2.20
CA GLY A 505 -44.00 16.91 2.02
C GLY A 505 -44.53 16.92 0.58
N LEU A 506 -43.65 16.84 -0.43
CA LEU A 506 -44.05 16.85 -1.83
C LEU A 506 -44.66 15.52 -2.26
N LYS A 507 -45.46 15.57 -3.34
CA LYS A 507 -46.04 14.41 -4.02
C LYS A 507 -45.70 14.47 -5.50
N ALA A 508 -45.37 13.33 -6.09
CA ALA A 508 -45.16 13.17 -7.52
C ALA A 508 -45.71 11.82 -7.95
N ASP A 509 -46.41 11.78 -9.08
CA ASP A 509 -47.02 10.56 -9.61
C ASP A 509 -45.98 9.62 -10.24
N ASN A 510 -44.87 10.18 -10.73
CA ASN A 510 -43.76 9.47 -11.35
C ASN A 510 -42.44 10.26 -11.22
N LYS A 511 -41.32 9.63 -11.59
CA LYS A 511 -40.00 10.25 -11.52
C LYS A 511 -39.86 11.49 -12.39
N GLU A 512 -40.51 11.52 -13.56
CA GLU A 512 -40.48 12.68 -14.46
C GLU A 512 -41.10 13.89 -13.77
N ALA A 513 -42.22 13.73 -13.06
CA ALA A 513 -42.85 14.79 -12.28
C ALA A 513 -41.94 15.27 -11.13
N ALA A 514 -41.20 14.36 -10.48
CA ALA A 514 -40.25 14.72 -9.44
C ALA A 514 -39.04 15.50 -9.99
N ILE A 515 -38.50 15.09 -11.14
CA ILE A 515 -37.38 15.76 -11.83
C ILE A 515 -37.81 17.13 -12.34
N LEU A 516 -38.99 17.25 -12.94
CA LEU A 516 -39.57 18.53 -13.37
C LEU A 516 -39.75 19.49 -12.18
N THR A 517 -40.20 18.97 -11.03
CA THR A 517 -40.35 19.76 -9.80
C THR A 517 -39.00 20.29 -9.33
N ALA A 518 -37.98 19.43 -9.23
CA ALA A 518 -36.63 19.84 -8.85
C ALA A 518 -36.04 20.86 -9.83
N GLY A 519 -36.18 20.64 -11.14
CA GLY A 519 -35.70 21.57 -12.16
C GLY A 519 -36.39 22.93 -12.12
N ARG A 520 -37.70 22.97 -11.91
CA ARG A 520 -38.45 24.22 -11.74
C ARG A 520 -37.97 25.01 -10.52
N LEU A 521 -37.75 24.33 -9.39
CA LEU A 521 -37.24 24.95 -8.17
C LEU A 521 -35.83 25.52 -8.37
N LEU A 522 -34.95 24.81 -9.10
CA LEU A 522 -33.64 25.35 -9.49
C LEU A 522 -33.78 26.64 -10.33
N ALA A 523 -34.75 26.68 -11.25
CA ALA A 523 -34.99 27.85 -12.11
C ALA A 523 -35.58 29.03 -11.30
N GLU A 524 -36.53 28.78 -10.40
CA GLU A 524 -37.15 29.78 -9.51
C GLU A 524 -36.12 30.40 -8.56
N ARG A 525 -35.15 29.61 -8.07
CA ARG A 525 -34.01 30.08 -7.27
C ARG A 525 -32.96 30.84 -8.08
N GLY A 526 -33.13 30.92 -9.40
CA GLY A 526 -32.22 31.58 -10.32
C GLY A 526 -30.89 30.85 -10.49
N TYR A 527 -30.82 29.55 -10.15
CA TYR A 527 -29.63 28.73 -10.37
C TYR A 527 -29.46 28.37 -11.84
N VAL A 528 -30.57 28.18 -12.55
CA VAL A 528 -30.58 27.80 -13.97
C VAL A 528 -31.59 28.60 -14.79
N ALA A 529 -31.44 28.58 -16.11
CA ALA A 529 -32.49 28.99 -17.04
C ALA A 529 -33.57 27.88 -17.17
N PRO A 530 -34.82 28.23 -17.53
CA PRO A 530 -35.91 27.25 -17.68
C PRO A 530 -35.58 26.07 -18.61
N ASP A 531 -34.78 26.30 -19.64
CA ASP A 531 -34.38 25.27 -20.62
C ASP A 531 -33.52 24.15 -20.01
N TYR A 532 -32.88 24.39 -18.85
CA TYR A 532 -32.11 23.37 -18.13
C TYR A 532 -32.99 22.20 -17.63
N VAL A 533 -34.28 22.44 -17.41
CA VAL A 533 -35.21 21.42 -16.89
C VAL A 533 -35.38 20.26 -17.88
N ASN A 534 -35.46 20.57 -19.18
CA ASN A 534 -35.54 19.54 -20.22
C ASN A 534 -34.27 18.68 -20.26
N ALA A 535 -33.10 19.31 -20.05
CA ALA A 535 -31.84 18.59 -19.99
C ALA A 535 -31.72 17.65 -18.78
N MET A 536 -32.42 17.93 -17.68
CA MET A 536 -32.50 17.00 -16.54
C MET A 536 -33.30 15.74 -16.90
N LEU A 537 -34.38 15.88 -17.67
CA LEU A 537 -35.16 14.74 -18.16
C LEU A 537 -34.39 13.94 -19.21
N GLU A 538 -33.72 14.60 -20.16
CA GLU A 538 -32.85 13.94 -21.13
C GLU A 538 -31.74 13.14 -20.42
N ARG A 539 -31.15 13.71 -19.37
CA ARG A 539 -30.13 13.03 -18.57
C ARG A 539 -30.65 11.77 -17.90
N GLU A 540 -31.86 11.81 -17.34
CA GLU A 540 -32.52 10.64 -16.72
C GLU A 540 -32.82 9.54 -17.74
N GLN A 541 -33.22 9.91 -18.97
CA GLN A 541 -33.50 8.94 -20.04
C GLN A 541 -32.26 8.15 -20.49
N LEU A 542 -31.06 8.72 -20.33
CA LEU A 542 -29.81 8.02 -20.65
C LEU A 542 -29.50 6.92 -19.63
N VAL A 543 -29.52 7.28 -18.35
CA VAL A 543 -29.27 6.39 -17.20
C VAL A 543 -29.96 7.00 -16.00
N SER A 544 -30.65 6.17 -15.20
CA SER A 544 -31.33 6.65 -14.00
C SER A 544 -30.40 7.41 -13.06
N THR A 545 -30.93 8.48 -12.46
CA THR A 545 -30.25 9.31 -11.47
C THR A 545 -30.50 8.84 -10.04
N TYR A 546 -31.11 7.67 -9.86
CA TYR A 546 -31.20 6.98 -8.58
C TYR A 546 -29.83 6.50 -8.09
N LEU A 547 -29.50 6.76 -6.82
CA LEU A 547 -28.19 6.42 -6.22
C LEU A 547 -28.26 5.30 -5.17
N GLY A 548 -29.45 4.73 -4.91
CA GLY A 548 -29.68 3.79 -3.81
C GLY A 548 -30.12 4.49 -2.53
N GLU A 549 -30.46 3.68 -1.50
CA GLU A 549 -30.82 4.15 -0.15
C GLU A 549 -31.91 5.24 -0.13
N SER A 550 -32.90 5.15 -1.03
CA SER A 550 -33.99 6.11 -1.18
C SER A 550 -33.63 7.52 -1.68
N ILE A 551 -32.53 7.67 -2.44
CA ILE A 551 -32.08 8.98 -2.95
C ILE A 551 -31.95 9.00 -4.47
N ALA A 552 -32.41 10.09 -5.08
CA ALA A 552 -32.14 10.42 -6.49
C ALA A 552 -31.50 11.80 -6.63
N VAL A 553 -30.60 11.96 -7.59
CA VAL A 553 -29.83 13.21 -7.80
C VAL A 553 -29.91 13.67 -9.27
N PRO A 554 -31.07 14.18 -9.71
CA PRO A 554 -31.23 14.67 -11.07
C PRO A 554 -30.42 15.94 -11.33
N HIS A 555 -29.77 15.97 -12.50
CA HIS A 555 -28.95 17.07 -13.00
C HIS A 555 -29.01 17.11 -14.54
N GLY A 556 -28.67 18.25 -15.14
CA GLY A 556 -28.72 18.42 -16.60
C GLY A 556 -27.62 17.66 -17.33
N THR A 557 -27.77 17.49 -18.65
CA THR A 557 -26.71 16.98 -19.53
C THR A 557 -25.51 17.93 -19.59
N ILE A 558 -24.36 17.43 -20.05
CA ILE A 558 -23.13 18.24 -20.19
C ILE A 558 -23.32 19.42 -21.15
N ALA A 559 -24.13 19.25 -22.20
CA ALA A 559 -24.43 20.30 -23.18
C ALA A 559 -25.23 21.45 -22.55
N ALA A 560 -26.08 21.16 -21.56
CA ALA A 560 -26.95 22.14 -20.92
C ALA A 560 -26.25 23.02 -19.87
N LYS A 561 -24.92 22.92 -19.71
CA LYS A 561 -24.13 23.72 -18.77
C LYS A 561 -24.24 25.23 -19.05
N GLU A 562 -24.46 25.63 -20.29
CA GLU A 562 -24.67 27.04 -20.67
C GLU A 562 -25.93 27.65 -20.02
N PHE A 563 -26.89 26.81 -19.64
CA PHE A 563 -28.11 27.24 -18.95
C PHE A 563 -27.93 27.38 -17.43
N VAL A 564 -26.77 27.03 -16.87
CA VAL A 564 -26.48 27.20 -15.44
C VAL A 564 -25.96 28.62 -15.16
N LYS A 565 -26.75 29.41 -14.42
CA LYS A 565 -26.42 30.79 -14.04
C LYS A 565 -25.46 30.82 -12.86
N ARG A 566 -25.71 30.01 -11.84
CA ARG A 566 -24.86 29.84 -10.65
C ARG A 566 -25.07 28.46 -10.03
N THR A 567 -24.06 27.96 -9.34
CA THR A 567 -24.14 26.65 -8.67
C THR A 567 -25.13 26.73 -7.51
N GLY A 568 -25.97 25.69 -7.39
CA GLY A 568 -27.01 25.64 -6.37
C GLY A 568 -27.69 24.27 -6.33
N ILE A 569 -28.29 23.98 -5.19
CA ILE A 569 -29.06 22.75 -4.98
C ILE A 569 -30.45 23.06 -4.46
N VAL A 570 -31.36 22.14 -4.76
CA VAL A 570 -32.69 22.09 -4.14
C VAL A 570 -32.95 20.65 -3.70
N ILE A 571 -33.55 20.50 -2.53
CA ILE A 571 -33.85 19.22 -1.92
C ILE A 571 -35.38 19.07 -1.87
N CYS A 572 -35.88 18.02 -2.49
CA CYS A 572 -37.30 17.70 -2.57
C CYS A 572 -37.56 16.39 -1.80
N GLN A 573 -38.32 16.48 -0.70
CA GLN A 573 -38.70 15.32 0.11
C GLN A 573 -40.07 14.81 -0.32
N TYR A 574 -40.16 13.50 -0.58
CA TYR A 574 -41.36 12.77 -0.94
C TYR A 574 -41.63 11.67 0.08
N PRO A 575 -42.39 11.94 1.16
CA PRO A 575 -42.58 10.98 2.26
C PRO A 575 -43.15 9.63 1.82
N ALA A 576 -44.04 9.64 0.82
CA ALA A 576 -44.66 8.44 0.25
C ALA A 576 -43.74 7.67 -0.73
N GLY A 577 -42.59 8.24 -1.08
CA GLY A 577 -41.68 7.71 -2.10
C GLY A 577 -42.17 7.95 -3.53
N VAL A 578 -41.22 7.97 -4.47
CA VAL A 578 -41.44 8.04 -5.91
C VAL A 578 -40.66 6.91 -6.55
N ALA A 579 -41.27 6.10 -7.42
CA ALA A 579 -40.56 5.06 -8.15
C ALA A 579 -39.62 5.71 -9.19
N PHE A 580 -38.31 5.45 -9.07
CA PHE A 580 -37.27 6.02 -9.95
C PHE A 580 -36.65 5.00 -10.89
N GLY A 581 -36.68 3.73 -10.53
CA GLY A 581 -36.18 2.62 -11.35
C GLY A 581 -37.26 1.61 -11.75
N GLU A 582 -36.84 0.52 -12.38
CA GLU A 582 -37.75 -0.54 -12.86
C GLU A 582 -38.02 -1.61 -11.80
N ALA A 583 -37.12 -1.75 -10.82
CA ALA A 583 -37.31 -2.68 -9.72
C ALA A 583 -38.20 -2.06 -8.62
N ALA A 584 -38.99 -2.91 -7.95
CA ALA A 584 -39.99 -2.47 -6.97
C ALA A 584 -39.40 -1.76 -5.73
N ASP A 585 -38.10 -1.95 -5.48
CA ASP A 585 -37.32 -1.37 -4.39
C ASP A 585 -36.59 -0.07 -4.77
N GLU A 586 -36.60 0.34 -6.04
CA GLU A 586 -35.97 1.59 -6.53
C GLU A 586 -36.88 2.81 -6.30
N VAL A 587 -37.20 3.06 -5.04
CA VAL A 587 -38.08 4.15 -4.60
C VAL A 587 -37.25 5.26 -3.97
N ALA A 588 -37.34 6.48 -4.48
CA ALA A 588 -36.68 7.66 -3.91
C ALA A 588 -37.63 8.43 -2.98
N ARG A 589 -37.17 8.72 -1.76
CA ARG A 589 -37.87 9.60 -0.78
C ARG A 589 -37.22 10.98 -0.71
N LEU A 590 -35.99 11.12 -1.21
CA LEU A 590 -35.29 12.39 -1.37
C LEU A 590 -34.82 12.54 -2.82
N VAL A 591 -35.19 13.66 -3.45
CA VAL A 591 -34.75 14.02 -4.81
C VAL A 591 -33.98 15.32 -4.73
N ILE A 592 -32.70 15.30 -5.07
CA ILE A 592 -31.78 16.43 -4.92
C ILE A 592 -31.44 16.96 -6.30
N GLY A 593 -32.07 18.07 -6.68
CA GLY A 593 -31.77 18.77 -7.93
C GLY A 593 -30.46 19.53 -7.83
N ILE A 594 -29.54 19.31 -8.77
CA ILE A 594 -28.24 20.00 -8.79
C ILE A 594 -28.07 20.83 -10.07
N ALA A 595 -27.71 22.10 -9.86
CA ALA A 595 -27.18 23.00 -10.87
C ALA A 595 -25.71 23.27 -10.56
N ALA A 596 -24.79 22.91 -11.46
CA ALA A 596 -23.35 23.12 -11.26
C ALA A 596 -22.67 23.56 -12.56
N ARG A 597 -21.83 24.60 -12.48
CA ARG A 597 -21.09 25.11 -13.65
C ARG A 597 -19.90 24.22 -14.03
N ASN A 598 -19.29 23.55 -13.05
CA ASN A 598 -18.11 22.69 -13.21
C ASN A 598 -18.36 21.28 -12.62
N ASP A 599 -17.29 20.55 -12.28
CA ASP A 599 -17.36 19.29 -11.51
C ASP A 599 -17.79 19.49 -10.04
N GLU A 600 -18.32 20.68 -9.72
CA GLU A 600 -18.86 21.07 -8.41
C GLU A 600 -20.05 20.20 -7.99
N HIS A 601 -20.79 19.60 -8.94
CA HIS A 601 -21.83 18.62 -8.61
C HIS A 601 -21.27 17.42 -7.84
N MET A 602 -20.02 16.98 -8.11
CA MET A 602 -19.39 15.89 -7.36
C MET A 602 -19.03 16.30 -5.93
N GLN A 603 -18.59 17.55 -5.71
CA GLN A 603 -18.30 18.04 -4.37
C GLN A 603 -19.57 18.17 -3.52
N VAL A 604 -20.66 18.62 -4.16
CA VAL A 604 -22.01 18.67 -3.58
C VAL A 604 -22.49 17.26 -3.22
N ILE A 605 -22.37 16.30 -4.15
CA ILE A 605 -22.74 14.90 -3.93
C ILE A 605 -21.89 14.30 -2.82
N THR A 606 -20.57 14.42 -2.82
CA THR A 606 -19.70 13.87 -1.77
C THR A 606 -20.04 14.42 -0.39
N ARG A 607 -20.35 15.72 -0.26
CA ARG A 607 -20.80 16.28 1.03
C ARG A 607 -22.14 15.71 1.47
N LEU A 608 -23.11 15.63 0.57
CA LEU A 608 -24.42 15.05 0.87
C LEU A 608 -24.27 13.56 1.23
N THR A 609 -23.54 12.77 0.43
CA THR A 609 -23.37 11.33 0.66
C THR A 609 -22.66 11.04 1.98
N ASN A 610 -21.61 11.81 2.33
CA ASN A 610 -20.91 11.67 3.62
C ASN A 610 -21.79 12.05 4.82
N ALA A 611 -22.69 13.03 4.67
CA ALA A 611 -23.66 13.37 5.70
C ALA A 611 -24.68 12.23 5.91
N LEU A 612 -24.88 11.38 4.89
CA LEU A 612 -25.93 10.36 4.82
C LEU A 612 -25.47 8.94 5.21
N ASP A 613 -24.22 8.76 5.64
CA ASP A 613 -23.68 7.50 6.13
C ASP A 613 -24.15 7.13 7.57
N GLU A 614 -24.95 7.98 8.22
CA GLU A 614 -25.51 7.70 9.55
C GLU A 614 -26.72 6.74 9.46
N PRO A 615 -26.69 5.58 10.17
CA PRO A 615 -27.81 4.64 10.16
C PRO A 615 -29.14 5.27 10.60
N GLY A 616 -30.16 5.20 9.75
CA GLY A 616 -31.52 5.72 10.03
C GLY A 616 -31.72 7.22 9.77
N LEU A 617 -30.71 7.94 9.28
CA LEU A 617 -30.83 9.37 8.95
C LEU A 617 -31.80 9.63 7.80
N ILE A 618 -31.80 8.80 6.76
CA ILE A 618 -32.72 8.94 5.62
C ILE A 618 -34.18 8.82 6.05
N ASP A 619 -34.49 7.91 6.98
CA ASP A 619 -35.86 7.78 7.49
C ASP A 619 -36.32 9.03 8.25
N ARG A 620 -35.41 9.66 9.01
CA ARG A 620 -35.65 10.93 9.71
C ARG A 620 -35.82 12.07 8.71
N LEU A 621 -34.91 12.19 7.75
CA LEU A 621 -34.98 13.19 6.68
C LEU A 621 -36.21 13.01 5.79
N ALA A 622 -36.72 11.80 5.60
CA ALA A 622 -37.91 11.53 4.80
C ALA A 622 -39.24 11.68 5.57
N SER A 623 -39.19 11.89 6.89
CA SER A 623 -40.37 12.01 7.76
C SER A 623 -40.48 13.35 8.50
N THR A 624 -39.39 14.11 8.62
CA THR A 624 -39.44 15.45 9.25
C THR A 624 -40.36 16.39 8.48
N THR A 625 -41.07 17.23 9.21
CA THR A 625 -41.95 18.29 8.69
C THR A 625 -41.37 19.69 8.91
N ASP A 626 -40.20 19.79 9.55
CA ASP A 626 -39.52 21.06 9.81
C ASP A 626 -38.27 21.21 8.92
N PRO A 627 -38.25 22.20 8.00
CA PRO A 627 -37.07 22.49 7.19
C PRO A 627 -35.83 22.81 8.01
N GLN A 628 -35.96 23.33 9.24
CA GLN A 628 -34.79 23.56 10.10
C GLN A 628 -34.20 22.26 10.63
N GLU A 629 -35.06 21.39 11.16
CA GLU A 629 -34.64 20.07 11.60
C GLU A 629 -33.97 19.31 10.45
N PHE A 630 -34.49 19.44 9.23
CA PHE A 630 -33.87 18.87 8.04
C PHE A 630 -32.44 19.40 7.78
N LEU A 631 -32.21 20.71 7.94
CA LEU A 631 -30.89 21.31 7.79
C LEU A 631 -29.93 20.90 8.92
N ASP A 632 -30.43 20.87 10.15
CA ASP A 632 -29.67 20.48 11.34
C ASP A 632 -29.23 19.01 11.22
N LEU A 633 -30.11 18.14 10.69
CA LEU A 633 -29.83 16.73 10.40
C LEU A 633 -28.74 16.54 9.32
N LEU A 634 -28.59 17.48 8.39
CA LEU A 634 -27.53 17.46 7.37
C LEU A 634 -26.21 18.11 7.84
N GLY A 635 -26.15 18.60 9.08
CA GLY A 635 -24.96 19.25 9.63
C GLY A 635 -24.59 20.56 8.93
N ALA A 636 -25.57 21.24 8.30
CA ALA A 636 -25.36 22.55 7.70
C ALA A 636 -25.28 23.61 8.81
N GLU A 637 -24.10 24.17 9.07
CA GLU A 637 -23.96 25.34 9.95
C GLU A 637 -24.73 26.53 9.34
N GLN A 638 -25.50 27.22 10.19
CA GLN A 638 -26.31 28.37 9.79
C GLN A 638 -25.40 29.53 9.36
N ALA A 639 -25.61 30.05 8.14
CA ALA A 639 -25.25 31.43 7.86
C ALA A 639 -26.30 32.35 8.50
N ALA A 640 -25.86 33.16 9.47
CA ALA A 640 -26.66 34.21 10.10
C ALA A 640 -26.97 35.37 9.14
#